data_AF-A0A3M7N1N5-F1
#
_entry.id   AF-A0A3M7N1N5-F1
#
_cell.length_a   1.000
_cell.length_b   1.000
_cell.length_c   1.000
_cell.angle_alpha   90.00
_cell.angle_beta   90.00
_cell.angle_gamma   90.00
#
_symmetry.space_group_name_H-M   'P 1'
#
loop_
_entity.id
_entity.type
_entity.pdbx_description
1 polymer ?
#
loop_
_entity_poly.entity_id
_entity_poly.type
_entity_poly.pdbx_seq_one_letter_code
_entity_poly.pdbx_strand_id
1 'polypeptide(L)'
;MAGQELAFCTFGMFIIDEIEYYDGRDKTENILGGAGTYAALGARLATDKPASVSWIVDRGSDFPDELAAIIDSWQTSVVYRTNLDRLTTRAWNGYGANQHRAFKYLTAKQRLEERDLNDSQILASAFHMVCSPTRCMSLCTGIRNRRSELDPNASQPAIVWEPVPDLCVPEELENLQMAAGSVSVISPNGEEFASFFSNPGIGHLAMVDQVLDRQRDSGSAHPAFVIREGAQGSFLVTGDWYIHFPAYHQNNVGVVDPTGGGNTFLGALALALAGKAVLGPEVVSSLGQSWSMPTALAALVCAVIHGTIAASFAIEQVGVPVVANDQPDLQNAKPSANLPLPVAQKVLVCCQAPHTTTTTTTTARGINAYRSLPPRDRVICACLEFSPYPSDEAVEAPALERHSAEPTNQAVDFGTVDPGAVITGAVIAQGGQPQWAKTGHLPFGRSWQKSLASASTCKRCLATTSTPFEPPDHVTASTSCTEPVFSDEALLRLPSPPVNAARTSAKLSALHARLQLPSTLPVETLARTLVDASADPSPKFNNKSLAVLGSDLLSYYTSEYIIAQYPRLPLAVVFAAMYAYVGPKALASITREWGVEYAAHPGGEVDPGLLQFRRLPPAPLTEKDDNVVKTSFDDRNNWRRGMSSRAIYSDEFGDVKQAADSAEQPVGVTAEKACTNFVRALMGAIYLHAGRPAAKQFYHDHFMSRQLNMASLFQFRHPTKDLSRLCAREGFQSPIARIISETGRRSRHPVFIVGVYSGNDKLGEGAGASLDEARTRAAVAALKGWYLYSPLHLRLPSEMEEPGAKQWSPIIVDTGDIVV
;
A
#
# COMPACT_ATOMS: atom_id res chain seq x y z
N MET A 1 24.26 20.85 -43.54
CA MET A 1 23.14 19.95 -43.21
C MET A 1 22.35 20.63 -42.10
N ALA A 2 21.07 20.90 -42.29
CA ALA A 2 20.24 21.50 -41.24
C ALA A 2 20.27 20.57 -40.02
N GLY A 3 20.86 21.04 -38.91
CA GLY A 3 21.00 20.25 -37.70
C GLY A 3 19.64 19.79 -37.21
N GLN A 4 19.50 18.50 -36.95
CA GLN A 4 18.26 17.91 -36.45
C GLN A 4 17.92 18.53 -35.09
N GLU A 5 16.78 19.21 -35.00
CA GLU A 5 16.31 19.84 -33.76
C GLU A 5 15.95 18.74 -32.75
N LEU A 6 16.73 18.64 -31.66
CA LEU A 6 16.51 17.67 -30.60
C LEU A 6 15.44 18.18 -29.63
N ALA A 7 14.47 17.33 -29.31
CA ALA A 7 13.38 17.65 -28.40
C ALA A 7 13.77 17.41 -26.94
N PHE A 8 14.61 16.41 -26.67
CA PHE A 8 14.91 15.95 -25.32
C PHE A 8 16.36 15.49 -25.18
N CYS A 9 16.97 15.81 -24.04
CA CYS A 9 18.23 15.25 -23.58
C CYS A 9 18.20 14.94 -22.07
N THR A 10 18.97 13.96 -21.60
CA THR A 10 19.02 13.59 -20.18
C THR A 10 20.46 13.63 -19.65
N PHE A 11 20.62 14.12 -18.42
CA PHE A 11 21.85 14.02 -17.61
C PHE A 11 21.81 12.82 -16.66
N GLY A 12 20.74 12.03 -16.69
CA GLY A 12 20.67 10.75 -15.99
C GLY A 12 21.67 9.76 -16.59
N MET A 13 22.28 8.93 -15.74
CA MET A 13 23.28 7.95 -16.19
C MET A 13 22.62 6.69 -16.75
N PHE A 14 23.25 6.10 -17.74
CA PHE A 14 23.05 4.70 -18.14
C PHE A 14 23.71 3.77 -17.13
N ILE A 15 23.01 2.71 -16.72
CA ILE A 15 23.51 1.69 -15.80
C ILE A 15 23.08 0.30 -16.32
N ILE A 16 23.94 -0.70 -16.18
CA ILE A 16 23.55 -2.10 -16.33
C ILE A 16 23.21 -2.65 -14.94
N ASP A 17 21.94 -2.94 -14.70
CA ASP A 17 21.44 -3.42 -13.43
C ASP A 17 21.53 -4.96 -13.33
N GLU A 18 21.86 -5.44 -12.13
CA GLU A 18 21.74 -6.82 -11.69
C GLU A 18 20.65 -6.90 -10.62
N ILE A 19 19.69 -7.80 -10.79
CA ILE A 19 18.54 -7.92 -9.90
C ILE A 19 18.59 -9.27 -9.18
N GLU A 20 18.52 -9.22 -7.85
CA GLU A 20 18.50 -10.39 -6.98
C GLU A 20 17.22 -10.38 -6.12
N TYR A 21 16.45 -11.47 -6.20
CA TYR A 21 15.24 -11.63 -5.43
C TYR A 21 15.47 -12.62 -4.27
N TYR A 22 15.13 -12.22 -3.04
CA TYR A 22 15.26 -13.09 -1.86
C TYR A 22 14.17 -14.18 -1.77
N ASP A 23 13.27 -14.27 -2.75
CA ASP A 23 12.20 -15.28 -2.83
C ASP A 23 12.64 -16.57 -3.57
N GLY A 24 13.92 -16.68 -3.91
CA GLY A 24 14.50 -17.86 -4.57
C GLY A 24 14.40 -17.87 -6.09
N ARG A 25 13.98 -16.77 -6.74
CA ARG A 25 14.13 -16.60 -8.20
C ARG A 25 15.59 -16.45 -8.59
N ASP A 26 15.92 -16.94 -9.78
CA ASP A 26 17.26 -16.80 -10.34
C ASP A 26 17.66 -15.32 -10.47
N LYS A 27 18.92 -15.03 -10.13
CA LYS A 27 19.53 -13.72 -10.31
C LYS A 27 19.44 -13.33 -11.79
N THR A 28 18.88 -12.16 -12.06
CA THR A 28 18.78 -11.63 -13.43
C THR A 28 19.88 -10.62 -13.66
N GLU A 29 20.74 -10.86 -14.64
CA GLU A 29 21.88 -10.00 -14.98
C GLU A 29 21.67 -9.27 -16.31
N ASN A 30 22.46 -8.23 -16.55
CA ASN A 30 22.45 -7.45 -17.79
C ASN A 30 21.10 -6.77 -18.10
N ILE A 31 20.44 -6.22 -17.08
CA ILE A 31 19.20 -5.45 -17.27
C ILE A 31 19.54 -4.00 -17.60
N LEU A 32 18.87 -3.44 -18.61
CA LEU A 32 18.96 -2.03 -18.94
C LEU A 32 18.37 -1.19 -17.80
N GLY A 33 19.20 -0.37 -17.17
CA GLY A 33 18.87 0.38 -15.97
C GLY A 33 19.41 1.80 -15.98
N GLY A 34 19.24 2.49 -14.84
CA GLY A 34 19.70 3.86 -14.65
C GLY A 34 18.73 4.94 -15.13
N ALA A 35 18.79 6.10 -14.46
CA ALA A 35 17.87 7.21 -14.68
C ALA A 35 17.88 7.75 -16.12
N GLY A 36 19.03 7.70 -16.80
CA GLY A 36 19.17 8.14 -18.19
C GLY A 36 18.34 7.29 -19.14
N THR A 37 18.46 5.96 -18.99
CA THR A 37 17.78 4.96 -19.82
C THR A 37 16.26 5.08 -19.72
N TYR A 38 15.73 5.10 -18.49
CA TYR A 38 14.29 5.22 -18.27
C TYR A 38 13.73 6.57 -18.73
N ALA A 39 14.46 7.68 -18.53
CA ALA A 39 14.02 8.98 -19.02
C ALA A 39 14.03 9.05 -20.56
N ALA A 40 15.02 8.46 -21.22
CA ALA A 40 15.05 8.37 -22.69
C ALA A 40 13.89 7.52 -23.23
N LEU A 41 13.57 6.40 -22.56
CA LEU A 41 12.40 5.58 -22.87
C LEU A 41 11.10 6.39 -22.75
N GLY A 42 10.91 7.10 -21.64
CA GLY A 42 9.70 7.92 -21.43
C GLY A 42 9.54 9.00 -22.49
N ALA A 43 10.62 9.72 -22.82
CA ALA A 43 10.62 10.71 -23.89
C ALA A 43 10.30 10.08 -25.26
N ARG A 44 10.83 8.87 -25.53
CA ARG A 44 10.56 8.11 -26.76
C ARG A 44 9.09 7.67 -26.87
N LEU A 45 8.45 7.29 -25.76
CA LEU A 45 7.03 6.91 -25.73
C LEU A 45 6.11 8.11 -25.97
N ALA A 46 6.53 9.31 -25.56
CA ALA A 46 5.73 10.52 -25.67
C ALA A 46 5.82 11.23 -27.05
N THR A 47 6.71 10.82 -27.96
CA THR A 47 6.93 11.47 -29.27
C THR A 47 6.66 10.56 -30.47
N ASP A 48 6.25 11.16 -31.59
CA ASP A 48 6.17 10.54 -32.92
C ASP A 48 7.50 10.60 -33.69
N LYS A 49 8.50 11.32 -33.17
CA LYS A 49 9.82 11.52 -33.78
C LYS A 49 10.91 10.95 -32.87
N PRO A 50 11.14 9.62 -32.90
CA PRO A 50 12.12 8.94 -32.04
C PRO A 50 13.51 9.58 -32.06
N ALA A 51 13.97 9.96 -33.26
CA ALA A 51 15.28 10.53 -33.46
C ALA A 51 15.44 11.96 -32.87
N SER A 52 14.37 12.59 -32.37
CA SER A 52 14.46 13.86 -31.64
C SER A 52 14.86 13.66 -30.16
N VAL A 53 14.83 12.44 -29.66
CA VAL A 53 15.26 12.07 -28.30
C VAL A 53 16.73 11.72 -28.34
N SER A 54 17.57 12.46 -27.60
CA SER A 54 19.01 12.18 -27.50
C SER A 54 19.41 11.90 -26.06
N TRP A 55 20.44 11.09 -25.89
CA TRP A 55 20.97 10.69 -24.60
C TRP A 55 22.34 10.04 -24.81
N ILE A 56 23.11 9.90 -23.73
CA ILE A 56 24.48 9.38 -23.78
C ILE A 56 24.54 8.03 -23.09
N VAL A 57 25.18 7.07 -23.76
CA VAL A 57 25.49 5.74 -23.22
C VAL A 57 27.00 5.58 -23.15
N ASP A 58 27.52 5.54 -21.91
CA ASP A 58 28.93 5.28 -21.65
C ASP A 58 29.22 3.77 -21.70
N ARG A 59 30.02 3.34 -22.69
CA ARG A 59 30.39 1.94 -22.90
C ARG A 59 31.81 1.68 -22.40
N GLY A 60 31.94 0.76 -21.47
CA GLY A 60 33.24 0.20 -21.06
C GLY A 60 33.67 -0.97 -21.95
N SER A 61 34.76 -1.64 -21.55
CA SER A 61 35.27 -2.84 -22.24
C SER A 61 34.36 -4.07 -22.14
N ASP A 62 33.38 -4.07 -21.23
CA ASP A 62 32.46 -5.17 -20.89
C ASP A 62 31.01 -4.92 -21.37
N PHE A 63 30.80 -3.94 -22.25
CA PHE A 63 29.46 -3.59 -22.71
C PHE A 63 28.85 -4.70 -23.59
N PRO A 64 27.67 -5.27 -23.25
CA PRO A 64 27.08 -6.36 -24.02
C PRO A 64 26.46 -5.89 -25.36
N ASP A 65 26.74 -6.60 -26.46
CA ASP A 65 26.20 -6.28 -27.80
C ASP A 65 24.67 -6.41 -27.88
N GLU A 66 24.08 -7.33 -27.12
CA GLU A 66 22.62 -7.50 -27.03
C GLU A 66 21.93 -6.23 -26.53
N LEU A 67 22.56 -5.51 -25.60
CA LEU A 67 22.04 -4.26 -25.07
C LEU A 67 22.14 -3.12 -26.07
N ALA A 68 23.20 -3.08 -26.89
CA ALA A 68 23.28 -2.15 -28.02
C ALA A 68 22.13 -2.39 -29.01
N ALA A 69 21.85 -3.65 -29.35
CA ALA A 69 20.77 -3.97 -30.28
C ALA A 69 19.40 -3.50 -29.77
N ILE A 70 19.12 -3.64 -28.47
CA ILE A 70 17.88 -3.14 -27.85
C ILE A 70 17.84 -1.60 -27.90
N ILE A 71 18.93 -0.93 -27.51
CA ILE A 71 18.99 0.55 -27.51
C ILE A 71 18.83 1.11 -28.93
N ASP A 72 19.48 0.49 -29.92
CA ASP A 72 19.41 0.90 -31.32
C ASP A 72 18.00 0.68 -31.90
N SER A 73 17.28 -0.34 -31.42
CA SER A 73 15.88 -0.60 -31.82
C SER A 73 14.93 0.55 -31.46
N TRP A 74 15.27 1.38 -30.48
CA TRP A 74 14.43 2.52 -30.08
C TRP A 74 14.46 3.65 -31.10
N GLN A 75 15.41 3.64 -32.04
CA GLN A 75 15.59 4.65 -33.10
C GLN A 75 15.75 6.08 -32.53
N THR A 76 16.35 6.18 -31.35
CA THR A 76 16.70 7.46 -30.72
C THR A 76 18.04 7.97 -31.25
N SER A 77 18.32 9.26 -31.07
CA SER A 77 19.64 9.84 -31.35
C SER A 77 20.60 9.58 -30.17
N VAL A 78 20.81 8.31 -29.86
CA VAL A 78 21.75 7.85 -28.82
C VAL A 78 23.20 8.15 -29.23
N VAL A 79 23.99 8.64 -28.29
CA VAL A 79 25.42 8.88 -28.47
C VAL A 79 26.21 7.91 -27.60
N TYR A 80 26.87 6.95 -28.23
CA TYR A 80 27.76 6.02 -27.53
C TYR A 80 29.14 6.65 -27.29
N ARG A 81 29.54 6.77 -26.03
CA ARG A 81 30.91 7.15 -25.64
C ARG A 81 31.65 5.90 -25.18
N THR A 82 32.53 5.38 -26.03
CA THR A 82 33.32 4.19 -25.70
C THR A 82 34.63 4.57 -25.03
N ASN A 83 34.90 3.98 -23.88
CA ASN A 83 36.20 4.03 -23.21
C ASN A 83 36.60 2.60 -22.77
N LEU A 84 37.58 2.02 -23.45
CA LEU A 84 38.03 0.64 -23.22
C LEU A 84 38.92 0.49 -21.96
N ASP A 85 39.33 1.59 -21.32
CA ASP A 85 40.15 1.57 -20.10
C ASP A 85 39.32 1.40 -18.82
N ARG A 86 37.98 1.33 -18.93
CA ARG A 86 37.07 1.14 -17.79
C ARG A 86 35.98 0.12 -18.08
N LEU A 87 35.39 -0.39 -17.01
CA LEU A 87 34.14 -1.14 -17.08
C LEU A 87 32.94 -0.19 -17.17
N THR A 88 31.89 -0.68 -17.82
CA THR A 88 30.57 -0.06 -17.92
C THR A 88 29.98 0.08 -16.53
N THR A 89 29.25 1.17 -16.27
CA THR A 89 28.62 1.40 -14.97
C THR A 89 27.58 0.30 -14.70
N ARG A 90 27.77 -0.47 -13.62
CA ARG A 90 26.90 -1.56 -13.17
C ARG A 90 26.40 -1.28 -11.77
N ALA A 91 25.17 -1.69 -11.47
CA ALA A 91 24.61 -1.62 -10.13
C ALA A 91 23.82 -2.88 -9.78
N TRP A 92 23.72 -3.16 -8.49
CA TRP A 92 22.98 -4.28 -7.92
C TRP A 92 21.73 -3.75 -7.21
N ASN A 93 20.62 -4.45 -7.43
CA ASN A 93 19.31 -4.21 -6.85
C ASN A 93 18.84 -5.47 -6.12
N GLY A 94 18.78 -5.41 -4.79
CA GLY A 94 18.26 -6.50 -3.95
C GLY A 94 16.83 -6.23 -3.50
N TYR A 95 15.92 -7.19 -3.71
CA TYR A 95 14.52 -7.10 -3.32
C TYR A 95 14.19 -8.08 -2.18
N GLY A 96 14.13 -7.57 -0.94
CA GLY A 96 13.84 -8.36 0.26
C GLY A 96 12.36 -8.69 0.47
N ALA A 97 12.05 -9.54 1.46
CA ALA A 97 10.70 -10.00 1.81
C ALA A 97 9.68 -8.89 2.15
N ASN A 98 10.15 -7.66 2.38
CA ASN A 98 9.33 -6.48 2.68
C ASN A 98 9.23 -5.49 1.50
N GLN A 99 9.60 -5.88 0.27
CA GLN A 99 9.70 -4.99 -0.90
C GLN A 99 10.71 -3.84 -0.74
N HIS A 100 11.57 -3.88 0.31
CA HIS A 100 12.61 -2.87 0.50
C HIS A 100 13.74 -3.12 -0.50
N ARG A 101 13.94 -2.16 -1.41
CA ARG A 101 15.01 -2.19 -2.41
C ARG A 101 16.32 -1.75 -1.76
N ALA A 102 17.35 -2.58 -1.85
CA ALA A 102 18.72 -2.18 -1.57
C ALA A 102 19.44 -1.92 -2.90
N PHE A 103 20.16 -0.79 -3.01
CA PHE A 103 20.88 -0.38 -4.22
C PHE A 103 22.36 -0.19 -3.93
N LYS A 104 23.23 -0.71 -4.81
CA LYS A 104 24.68 -0.54 -4.70
C LYS A 104 25.35 -0.53 -6.07
N TYR A 105 26.24 0.44 -6.31
CA TYR A 105 27.10 0.42 -7.50
C TYR A 105 28.15 -0.70 -7.42
N LEU A 106 28.28 -1.48 -8.50
CA LEU A 106 29.28 -2.54 -8.65
C LEU A 106 30.55 -2.04 -9.34
N THR A 107 30.42 -1.06 -10.24
CA THR A 107 31.56 -0.42 -10.92
C THR A 107 31.48 1.10 -10.76
N ALA A 108 32.58 1.79 -11.11
CA ALA A 108 32.68 3.24 -10.93
C ALA A 108 31.63 3.99 -11.77
N LYS A 109 30.94 4.95 -11.14
CA LYS A 109 29.97 5.83 -11.81
C LYS A 109 30.68 6.83 -12.74
N GLN A 110 30.09 7.08 -13.91
CA GLN A 110 30.52 8.16 -14.80
C GLN A 110 29.41 9.18 -14.95
N ARG A 111 29.64 10.34 -14.34
CA ARG A 111 28.69 11.45 -14.33
C ARG A 111 28.78 12.22 -15.64
N LEU A 112 27.62 12.66 -16.13
CA LEU A 112 27.51 13.58 -17.26
C LEU A 112 27.54 15.03 -16.76
N GLU A 113 28.36 15.86 -17.39
CA GLU A 113 28.43 17.30 -17.21
C GLU A 113 27.99 18.03 -18.49
N GLU A 114 27.75 19.33 -18.43
CA GLU A 114 27.34 20.12 -19.60
C GLU A 114 28.32 20.02 -20.76
N ARG A 115 29.62 19.91 -20.48
CA ARG A 115 30.69 19.78 -21.49
C ARG A 115 30.66 18.46 -22.26
N ASP A 116 29.98 17.44 -21.72
CA ASP A 116 29.88 16.13 -22.34
C ASP A 116 28.87 16.09 -23.49
N LEU A 117 27.94 17.05 -23.51
CA LEU A 117 26.96 17.19 -24.57
C LEU A 117 27.58 17.83 -25.82
N ASN A 118 27.23 17.32 -26.99
CA ASN A 118 27.57 18.00 -28.25
C ASN A 118 26.67 19.24 -28.47
N ASP A 119 27.01 20.05 -29.47
CA ASP A 119 26.33 21.34 -29.70
C ASP A 119 24.84 21.18 -30.03
N SER A 120 24.44 20.10 -30.74
CA SER A 120 23.02 19.84 -30.99
C SER A 120 22.27 19.41 -29.74
N GLN A 121 22.88 18.61 -28.86
CA GLN A 121 22.31 18.19 -27.58
C GLN A 121 22.13 19.35 -26.61
N ILE A 122 23.08 20.30 -26.58
CA ILE A 122 22.96 21.52 -25.77
C ILE A 122 21.78 22.39 -26.21
N LEU A 123 21.46 22.38 -27.51
CA LEU A 123 20.33 23.12 -28.09
C LEU A 123 18.98 22.40 -27.94
N ALA A 124 18.92 21.24 -27.28
CA ALA A 124 17.68 20.49 -27.08
C ALA A 124 16.58 21.32 -26.37
N SER A 125 15.31 21.03 -26.67
CA SER A 125 14.18 21.78 -26.10
C SER A 125 13.88 21.47 -24.63
N ALA A 126 14.22 20.25 -24.16
CA ALA A 126 14.01 19.82 -22.78
C ALA A 126 15.18 19.02 -22.21
N PHE A 127 15.39 19.16 -20.89
CA PHE A 127 16.38 18.41 -20.13
C PHE A 127 15.76 17.70 -18.92
N HIS A 128 16.16 16.44 -18.73
CA HIS A 128 15.92 15.67 -17.52
C HIS A 128 17.22 15.56 -16.70
N MET A 129 17.13 15.78 -15.38
CA MET A 129 18.28 15.65 -14.48
C MET A 129 17.89 15.04 -13.13
N VAL A 130 18.72 14.10 -12.67
CA VAL A 130 18.64 13.52 -11.32
C VAL A 130 19.95 13.79 -10.61
N CYS A 131 19.95 14.74 -9.67
CA CYS A 131 21.18 15.20 -9.02
C CYS A 131 20.90 16.00 -7.73
N SER A 132 21.96 16.33 -6.98
CA SER A 132 21.88 17.23 -5.83
C SER A 132 21.44 18.64 -6.25
N PRO A 133 20.83 19.44 -5.35
CA PRO A 133 20.41 20.80 -5.68
C PRO A 133 21.57 21.69 -6.16
N THR A 134 22.74 21.59 -5.53
CA THR A 134 23.96 22.31 -5.94
C THR A 134 24.40 21.97 -7.36
N ARG A 135 24.33 20.69 -7.74
CA ARG A 135 24.67 20.23 -9.09
C ARG A 135 23.62 20.65 -10.11
N CYS A 136 22.34 20.63 -9.74
CA CYS A 136 21.26 21.14 -10.58
C CYS A 136 21.52 22.59 -11.01
N MET A 137 21.89 23.46 -10.06
CA MET A 137 22.26 24.86 -10.35
C MET A 137 23.48 24.98 -11.28
N SER A 138 24.52 24.17 -11.03
CA SER A 138 25.73 24.14 -11.87
C SER A 138 25.40 23.74 -13.31
N LEU A 139 24.62 22.66 -13.50
CA LEU A 139 24.20 22.19 -14.82
C LEU A 139 23.32 23.21 -15.53
N CYS A 140 22.35 23.81 -14.84
CA CYS A 140 21.48 24.84 -15.42
C CYS A 140 22.29 26.06 -15.90
N THR A 141 23.26 26.51 -15.11
CA THR A 141 24.17 27.60 -15.48
C THR A 141 25.03 27.20 -16.69
N GLY A 142 25.62 26.00 -16.67
CA GLY A 142 26.44 25.48 -17.76
C GLY A 142 25.68 25.35 -19.08
N ILE A 143 24.46 24.81 -19.04
CA ILE A 143 23.57 24.71 -20.21
C ILE A 143 23.26 26.11 -20.76
N ARG A 144 22.86 27.06 -19.90
CA ARG A 144 22.53 28.43 -20.33
C ARG A 144 23.72 29.14 -20.97
N ASN A 145 24.91 29.02 -20.39
CA ASN A 145 26.14 29.63 -20.92
C ASN A 145 26.51 29.05 -22.28
N ARG A 146 26.52 27.71 -22.43
CA ARG A 146 26.82 27.08 -23.72
C ARG A 146 25.74 27.39 -24.77
N ARG A 147 24.47 27.47 -24.38
CA ARG A 147 23.38 27.85 -25.30
C ARG A 147 23.54 29.28 -25.79
N SER A 148 23.87 30.24 -24.93
CA SER A 148 24.06 31.63 -25.35
C SER A 148 25.28 31.83 -26.25
N GLU A 149 26.32 31.00 -26.09
CA GLU A 149 27.49 30.98 -26.99
C GLU A 149 27.14 30.42 -28.38
N LEU A 150 26.31 29.38 -28.44
CA LEU A 150 25.93 28.71 -29.69
C LEU A 150 24.82 29.44 -30.46
N ASP A 151 23.77 29.87 -29.76
CA ASP A 151 22.64 30.62 -30.30
C ASP A 151 22.09 31.61 -29.26
N PRO A 152 22.46 32.90 -29.35
CA PRO A 152 21.99 33.94 -28.44
C PRO A 152 20.46 34.12 -28.41
N ASN A 153 19.75 33.67 -29.45
CA ASN A 153 18.30 33.77 -29.56
C ASN A 153 17.57 32.47 -29.19
N ALA A 154 18.30 31.44 -28.72
CA ALA A 154 17.70 30.17 -28.34
C ALA A 154 16.68 30.35 -27.21
N SER A 155 15.52 29.70 -27.35
CA SER A 155 14.52 29.67 -26.29
C SER A 155 15.07 29.01 -25.02
N GLN A 156 14.57 29.42 -23.85
CA GLN A 156 14.89 28.73 -22.60
C GLN A 156 14.38 27.28 -22.68
N PRO A 157 15.21 26.28 -22.32
CA PRO A 157 14.77 24.89 -22.36
C PRO A 157 13.88 24.58 -21.15
N ALA A 158 12.99 23.59 -21.31
CA ALA A 158 12.24 23.04 -20.20
C ALA A 158 13.16 22.14 -19.35
N ILE A 159 13.35 22.44 -18.07
CA ILE A 159 14.22 21.65 -17.19
C ILE A 159 13.36 20.95 -16.13
N VAL A 160 13.38 19.62 -16.16
CA VAL A 160 12.73 18.75 -15.17
C VAL A 160 13.80 18.14 -14.28
N TRP A 161 13.72 18.42 -12.98
CA TRP A 161 14.71 18.00 -12.00
C TRP A 161 14.10 17.15 -10.88
N GLU A 162 14.76 16.02 -10.60
CA GLU A 162 14.53 15.18 -9.43
C GLU A 162 15.72 15.28 -8.47
N PRO A 163 15.50 15.63 -7.19
CA PRO A 163 16.53 15.57 -6.16
C PRO A 163 16.92 14.12 -5.87
N VAL A 164 18.20 13.86 -5.61
CA VAL A 164 18.67 12.51 -5.27
C VAL A 164 18.25 12.11 -3.84
N PRO A 165 17.80 10.87 -3.62
CA PRO A 165 17.26 10.43 -2.32
C PRO A 165 18.22 10.65 -1.15
N ASP A 166 19.52 10.41 -1.37
CA ASP A 166 20.58 10.50 -0.34
C ASP A 166 20.75 11.91 0.27
N LEU A 167 20.26 12.95 -0.42
CA LEU A 167 20.39 14.35 -0.02
C LEU A 167 19.03 15.01 0.27
N CYS A 168 17.98 14.21 0.39
CA CYS A 168 16.66 14.67 0.82
C CYS A 168 16.60 14.79 2.34
N VAL A 169 17.41 15.71 2.87
CA VAL A 169 17.60 15.95 4.31
C VAL A 169 17.35 17.42 4.65
N PRO A 170 16.98 17.76 5.90
CA PRO A 170 16.65 19.14 6.27
C PRO A 170 17.75 20.17 6.01
N GLU A 171 19.01 19.76 6.07
CA GLU A 171 20.18 20.61 5.82
C GLU A 171 20.26 21.11 4.37
N GLU A 172 19.65 20.39 3.42
CA GLU A 172 19.68 20.71 1.99
C GLU A 172 18.47 21.56 1.54
N LEU A 173 17.57 21.93 2.47
CA LEU A 173 16.37 22.70 2.15
C LEU A 173 16.70 24.07 1.52
N GLU A 174 17.72 24.77 2.00
CA GLU A 174 18.13 26.06 1.44
C GLU A 174 18.68 25.90 0.01
N ASN A 175 19.47 24.84 -0.24
CA ASN A 175 19.97 24.54 -1.56
C ASN A 175 18.84 24.14 -2.53
N LEU A 176 17.81 23.43 -2.03
CA LEU A 176 16.59 23.13 -2.78
C LEU A 176 15.84 24.40 -3.19
N GLN A 177 15.68 25.37 -2.27
CA GLN A 177 15.07 26.67 -2.55
C GLN A 177 15.83 27.45 -3.63
N MET A 178 17.16 27.48 -3.55
CA MET A 178 17.99 28.14 -4.58
C MET A 178 17.89 27.44 -5.95
N ALA A 179 17.91 26.10 -5.97
CA ALA A 179 17.81 25.32 -7.21
C ALA A 179 16.43 25.45 -7.88
N ALA A 180 15.36 25.62 -7.10
CA ALA A 180 14.01 25.82 -7.59
C ALA A 180 13.91 26.98 -8.60
N GLY A 181 14.62 28.09 -8.35
CA GLY A 181 14.62 29.25 -9.25
C GLY A 181 15.29 29.02 -10.61
N SER A 182 15.97 27.88 -10.80
CA SER A 182 16.71 27.58 -12.03
C SER A 182 16.04 26.57 -12.95
N VAL A 183 14.92 25.96 -12.55
CA VAL A 183 14.28 24.86 -13.28
C VAL A 183 12.82 25.16 -13.65
N SER A 184 12.24 24.37 -14.54
CA SER A 184 10.82 24.49 -14.93
C SER A 184 9.93 23.65 -14.02
N VAL A 185 10.36 22.43 -13.68
CA VAL A 185 9.64 21.50 -12.82
C VAL A 185 10.57 20.82 -11.83
N ILE A 186 10.13 20.75 -10.57
CA ILE A 186 10.75 19.93 -9.53
C ILE A 186 9.84 18.73 -9.28
N SER A 187 10.38 17.51 -9.38
CA SER A 187 9.59 16.30 -9.21
C SER A 187 10.22 15.31 -8.24
N PRO A 188 10.11 15.57 -6.93
CA PRO A 188 10.61 14.66 -5.91
C PRO A 188 9.65 13.47 -5.71
N ASN A 189 10.18 12.38 -5.14
CA ASN A 189 9.32 11.37 -4.51
C ASN A 189 8.68 11.97 -3.24
N GLY A 190 7.42 11.65 -2.92
CA GLY A 190 6.71 12.18 -1.76
C GLY A 190 7.41 11.93 -0.41
N GLU A 191 7.93 10.71 -0.20
CA GLU A 191 8.64 10.36 1.04
C GLU A 191 9.97 11.12 1.18
N GLU A 192 10.70 11.22 0.08
CA GLU A 192 11.95 11.99 -0.01
C GLU A 192 11.68 13.49 0.15
N PHE A 193 10.61 14.00 -0.46
CA PHE A 193 10.23 15.41 -0.33
C PHE A 193 9.88 15.76 1.11
N ALA A 194 9.12 14.90 1.79
CA ALA A 194 8.80 15.08 3.20
C ALA A 194 10.06 15.07 4.09
N SER A 195 11.11 14.35 3.69
CA SER A 195 12.36 14.22 4.46
C SER A 195 13.20 15.51 4.49
N PHE A 196 12.95 16.49 3.60
CA PHE A 196 13.52 17.84 3.72
C PHE A 196 12.95 18.65 4.90
N PHE A 197 11.86 18.20 5.53
CA PHE A 197 11.16 18.95 6.57
C PHE A 197 11.20 18.20 7.91
N SER A 198 11.59 18.90 8.97
CA SER A 198 11.68 18.30 10.32
C SER A 198 10.34 18.01 11.00
N ASN A 199 9.21 18.38 10.38
CA ASN A 199 7.86 18.23 10.93
C ASN A 199 7.04 17.19 10.15
N PRO A 200 6.84 15.97 10.69
CA PRO A 200 6.00 14.96 10.07
C PRO A 200 4.53 15.38 10.19
N GLY A 201 3.90 15.74 9.06
CA GLY A 201 2.47 16.09 9.00
C GLY A 201 2.14 17.39 8.25
N ILE A 202 3.13 18.10 7.72
CA ILE A 202 2.90 19.23 6.81
C ILE A 202 2.34 18.65 5.49
N GLY A 203 1.20 19.16 5.01
CA GLY A 203 0.66 18.74 3.72
C GLY A 203 1.53 19.21 2.54
N HIS A 204 1.49 18.50 1.41
CA HIS A 204 2.29 18.83 0.21
C HIS A 204 2.22 20.31 -0.20
N LEU A 205 1.05 20.94 -0.12
CA LEU A 205 0.88 22.35 -0.46
C LEU A 205 1.72 23.26 0.44
N ALA A 206 1.74 23.00 1.76
CA ALA A 206 2.49 23.80 2.71
C ALA A 206 4.01 23.56 2.58
N MET A 207 4.44 22.33 2.25
CA MET A 207 5.83 22.03 1.91
C MET A 207 6.29 22.81 0.67
N VAL A 208 5.47 22.81 -0.40
CA VAL A 208 5.75 23.56 -1.64
C VAL A 208 5.79 25.07 -1.34
N ASP A 209 4.84 25.59 -0.56
CA ASP A 209 4.82 27.01 -0.18
C ASP A 209 6.07 27.42 0.60
N GLN A 210 6.64 26.53 1.43
CA GLN A 210 7.88 26.75 2.15
C GLN A 210 9.11 26.75 1.23
N VAL A 211 9.15 25.88 0.21
CA VAL A 211 10.26 25.87 -0.76
C VAL A 211 10.19 27.08 -1.69
N LEU A 212 8.98 27.51 -2.06
CA LEU A 212 8.79 28.63 -2.96
C LEU A 212 8.80 29.99 -2.25
N ASP A 213 8.90 30.03 -0.92
CA ASP A 213 8.80 31.24 -0.08
C ASP A 213 7.65 32.17 -0.52
N ARG A 214 6.48 31.59 -0.84
CA ARG A 214 5.30 32.30 -1.40
C ARG A 214 4.70 33.37 -0.48
N GLN A 215 5.22 33.50 0.74
CA GLN A 215 4.86 34.56 1.68
C GLN A 215 5.52 35.90 1.32
N ARG A 216 6.57 35.90 0.47
CA ARG A 216 7.16 37.11 -0.14
C ARG A 216 6.69 37.23 -1.57
N ASP A 217 5.88 38.25 -1.84
CA ASP A 217 5.35 38.62 -3.16
C ASP A 217 6.50 39.03 -4.12
N SER A 218 7.22 38.02 -4.61
CA SER A 218 8.35 38.16 -5.51
C SER A 218 7.82 37.81 -6.91
N GLY A 219 7.68 38.80 -7.79
CA GLY A 219 7.08 38.67 -9.13
C GLY A 219 7.83 37.77 -10.13
N SER A 220 8.58 36.77 -9.68
CA SER A 220 9.22 35.73 -10.50
C SER A 220 8.26 34.59 -10.82
N ALA A 221 8.33 34.07 -12.04
CA ALA A 221 7.63 32.84 -12.41
C ALA A 221 8.18 31.66 -11.59
N HIS A 222 7.34 31.08 -10.72
CA HIS A 222 7.75 29.96 -9.87
C HIS A 222 7.71 28.64 -10.67
N PRO A 223 8.61 27.69 -10.39
CA PRO A 223 8.56 26.36 -11.01
C PRO A 223 7.30 25.62 -10.58
N ALA A 224 6.86 24.65 -11.39
CA ALA A 224 5.82 23.72 -10.97
C ALA A 224 6.43 22.58 -10.13
N PHE A 225 5.66 22.06 -9.18
CA PHE A 225 6.00 20.87 -8.42
C PHE A 225 5.15 19.70 -8.90
N VAL A 226 5.79 18.56 -9.15
CA VAL A 226 5.10 17.29 -9.46
C VAL A 226 5.57 16.24 -8.47
N ILE A 227 4.88 16.10 -7.34
CA ILE A 227 5.27 15.18 -6.27
C ILE A 227 4.77 13.79 -6.62
N ARG A 228 5.68 12.81 -6.73
CA ARG A 228 5.35 11.44 -7.14
C ARG A 228 5.19 10.54 -5.91
N GLU A 229 4.06 9.85 -5.80
CA GLU A 229 3.72 9.00 -4.65
C GLU A 229 3.43 7.54 -5.04
N GLY A 230 4.10 7.05 -6.10
CA GLY A 230 4.03 5.65 -6.51
C GLY A 230 2.58 5.19 -6.75
N ALA A 231 2.09 4.27 -5.91
CA ALA A 231 0.74 3.72 -6.00
C ALA A 231 -0.38 4.76 -5.82
N GLN A 232 -0.10 5.88 -5.13
CA GLN A 232 -1.07 6.98 -4.98
C GLN A 232 -1.08 7.93 -6.19
N GLY A 233 -0.18 7.75 -7.17
CA GLY A 233 -0.08 8.58 -8.36
C GLY A 233 0.86 9.78 -8.17
N SER A 234 0.42 10.98 -8.58
CA SER A 234 1.21 12.20 -8.47
C SER A 234 0.37 13.44 -8.20
N PHE A 235 0.98 14.44 -7.56
CA PHE A 235 0.36 15.73 -7.25
C PHE A 235 1.06 16.86 -7.99
N LEU A 236 0.31 17.61 -8.81
CA LEU A 236 0.76 18.82 -9.47
C LEU A 236 0.41 20.04 -8.62
N VAL A 237 1.42 20.84 -8.27
CA VAL A 237 1.27 22.12 -7.59
C VAL A 237 1.90 23.21 -8.46
N THR A 238 1.09 24.16 -8.94
CA THR A 238 1.56 25.27 -9.79
C THR A 238 0.68 26.50 -9.59
N GLY A 239 1.29 27.64 -9.23
CA GLY A 239 0.54 28.80 -8.73
C GLY A 239 -0.44 28.39 -7.62
N ASP A 240 -1.71 28.79 -7.77
CA ASP A 240 -2.83 28.44 -6.88
C ASP A 240 -3.49 27.09 -7.20
N TRP A 241 -2.95 26.33 -8.16
CA TRP A 241 -3.53 25.06 -8.59
C TRP A 241 -2.89 23.88 -7.88
N TYR A 242 -3.75 23.02 -7.34
CA TYR A 242 -3.40 21.75 -6.71
C TYR A 242 -4.25 20.64 -7.34
N ILE A 243 -3.60 19.77 -8.11
CA ILE A 243 -4.28 18.73 -8.90
C ILE A 243 -3.67 17.36 -8.58
N HIS A 244 -4.53 16.41 -8.19
CA HIS A 244 -4.12 15.02 -7.98
C HIS A 244 -4.40 14.19 -9.24
N PHE A 245 -3.38 13.43 -9.66
CA PHE A 245 -3.44 12.47 -10.75
C PHE A 245 -3.23 11.07 -10.18
N PRO A 246 -4.25 10.20 -10.14
CA PRO A 246 -4.09 8.86 -9.61
C PRO A 246 -3.21 8.00 -10.54
N ALA A 247 -2.59 6.95 -9.99
CA ALA A 247 -1.75 6.04 -10.78
C ALA A 247 -2.55 5.33 -11.88
N TYR A 248 -1.89 4.91 -12.97
CA TYR A 248 -2.58 4.15 -14.02
C TYR A 248 -3.09 2.80 -13.49
N HIS A 249 -2.23 2.04 -12.81
CA HIS A 249 -2.62 0.82 -12.12
C HIS A 249 -3.16 1.14 -10.73
N GLN A 250 -4.45 0.89 -10.52
CA GLN A 250 -5.12 1.02 -9.23
C GLN A 250 -4.98 -0.23 -8.33
N ASN A 251 -4.36 -1.29 -8.87
CA ASN A 251 -4.08 -2.53 -8.16
C ASN A 251 -2.75 -3.14 -8.64
N ASN A 252 -2.18 -4.07 -7.87
CA ASN A 252 -0.87 -4.67 -8.16
C ASN A 252 -0.90 -5.74 -9.26
N VAL A 253 -2.04 -5.97 -9.93
CA VAL A 253 -2.20 -7.08 -10.89
C VAL A 253 -1.38 -6.85 -12.16
N GLY A 254 -1.12 -5.59 -12.52
CA GLY A 254 -0.29 -5.21 -13.67
C GLY A 254 1.10 -4.70 -13.33
N VAL A 255 1.49 -4.63 -12.05
CA VAL A 255 2.78 -4.06 -11.63
C VAL A 255 3.76 -5.20 -11.35
N VAL A 256 4.78 -5.34 -12.20
CA VAL A 256 5.80 -6.40 -12.11
C VAL A 256 7.07 -5.89 -11.42
N ASP A 257 7.59 -4.74 -11.85
CA ASP A 257 8.76 -4.09 -11.24
C ASP A 257 8.58 -2.56 -11.24
N PRO A 258 8.45 -1.90 -10.07
CA PRO A 258 8.26 -0.45 -10.04
C PRO A 258 9.52 0.35 -10.40
N THR A 259 10.68 -0.31 -10.57
CA THR A 259 11.95 0.37 -10.87
C THR A 259 11.89 1.11 -12.20
N GLY A 260 12.34 2.37 -12.16
CA GLY A 260 12.42 3.21 -13.36
C GLY A 260 11.11 3.90 -13.76
N GLY A 261 9.98 3.56 -13.15
CA GLY A 261 8.69 4.21 -13.42
C GLY A 261 8.73 5.73 -13.20
N GLY A 262 9.40 6.19 -12.13
CA GLY A 262 9.61 7.61 -11.84
C GLY A 262 10.42 8.33 -12.93
N ASN A 263 11.59 7.82 -13.30
CA ASN A 263 12.42 8.44 -14.35
C ASN A 263 11.72 8.43 -15.73
N THR A 264 10.96 7.36 -16.03
CA THR A 264 10.17 7.25 -17.25
C THR A 264 9.07 8.32 -17.28
N PHE A 265 8.38 8.53 -16.16
CA PHE A 265 7.43 9.63 -15.99
C PHE A 265 8.08 10.98 -16.31
N LEU A 266 9.28 11.25 -15.78
CA LEU A 266 9.98 12.53 -15.95
C LEU A 266 10.46 12.77 -17.38
N GLY A 267 10.91 11.71 -18.07
CA GLY A 267 11.29 11.80 -19.48
C GLY A 267 10.14 12.25 -20.37
N ALA A 268 8.98 11.61 -20.21
CA ALA A 268 7.76 11.97 -20.94
C ALA A 268 7.24 13.37 -20.55
N LEU A 269 7.25 13.70 -19.26
CA LEU A 269 6.90 15.03 -18.74
C LEU A 269 7.76 16.12 -19.39
N ALA A 270 9.09 15.95 -19.42
CA ALA A 270 10.02 16.93 -19.98
C ALA A 270 9.77 17.18 -21.47
N LEU A 271 9.63 16.11 -22.26
CA LEU A 271 9.37 16.21 -23.70
C LEU A 271 8.00 16.86 -24.01
N ALA A 272 6.97 16.54 -23.22
CA ALA A 272 5.64 17.15 -23.35
C ALA A 272 5.64 18.63 -22.95
N LEU A 273 6.40 19.03 -21.92
CA LEU A 273 6.56 20.45 -21.54
C LEU A 273 7.23 21.29 -22.62
N ALA A 274 8.13 20.69 -23.40
CA ALA A 274 8.70 21.34 -24.57
C ALA A 274 7.73 21.46 -25.77
N GLY A 275 6.50 20.94 -25.65
CA GLY A 275 5.50 20.98 -26.72
C GLY A 275 5.84 20.06 -27.90
N LYS A 276 6.66 19.03 -27.69
CA LYS A 276 7.12 18.09 -28.73
C LYS A 276 6.49 16.69 -28.59
N ALA A 277 5.49 16.54 -27.73
CA ALA A 277 4.77 15.28 -27.52
C ALA A 277 3.63 15.08 -28.54
N VAL A 278 3.19 13.83 -28.70
CA VAL A 278 2.13 13.43 -29.65
C VAL A 278 0.81 14.14 -29.38
N LEU A 279 0.44 14.30 -28.10
CA LEU A 279 -0.72 15.12 -27.71
C LEU A 279 -0.25 16.49 -27.24
N GLY A 280 -0.88 17.53 -27.77
CA GLY A 280 -0.70 18.91 -27.34
C GLY A 280 -1.72 19.37 -26.28
N PRO A 281 -1.48 20.54 -25.68
CA PRO A 281 -2.35 21.13 -24.65
C PRO A 281 -3.78 21.40 -25.13
N GLU A 282 -3.98 21.56 -26.44
CA GLU A 282 -5.28 21.78 -27.08
C GLU A 282 -6.29 20.67 -26.75
N VAL A 283 -5.81 19.42 -26.64
CA VAL A 283 -6.64 18.28 -26.26
C VAL A 283 -7.20 18.50 -24.86
N VAL A 284 -6.37 18.88 -23.90
CA VAL A 284 -6.80 19.16 -22.51
C VAL A 284 -7.77 20.35 -22.46
N SER A 285 -7.51 21.40 -23.24
CA SER A 285 -8.40 22.56 -23.32
C SER A 285 -9.78 22.23 -23.89
N SER A 286 -9.88 21.23 -24.78
CA SER A 286 -11.16 20.78 -25.37
C SER A 286 -12.02 19.92 -24.43
N LEU A 287 -11.42 19.33 -23.38
CA LEU A 287 -12.09 18.44 -22.42
C LEU A 287 -12.86 19.19 -21.33
N GLY A 288 -12.44 20.41 -21.02
CA GLY A 288 -13.03 21.24 -19.97
C GLY A 288 -14.22 22.06 -20.46
N GLN A 289 -15.38 21.46 -20.73
CA GLN A 289 -16.58 22.25 -21.12
C GLN A 289 -17.10 23.18 -20.01
N SER A 290 -16.61 23.05 -18.77
CA SER A 290 -17.11 23.82 -17.62
C SER A 290 -16.19 24.95 -17.16
N TRP A 291 -14.87 24.96 -17.43
CA TRP A 291 -13.93 25.96 -16.89
C TRP A 291 -12.85 26.38 -17.89
N SER A 292 -12.51 27.67 -17.92
CA SER A 292 -11.40 28.20 -18.72
C SER A 292 -10.07 27.99 -17.98
N MET A 293 -9.23 27.10 -18.50
CA MET A 293 -7.89 26.80 -17.97
C MET A 293 -6.83 27.65 -18.70
N PRO A 294 -5.88 28.29 -18.00
CA PRO A 294 -4.76 28.98 -18.66
C PRO A 294 -3.94 28.02 -19.51
N THR A 295 -3.46 28.47 -20.68
CA THR A 295 -2.69 27.64 -21.63
C THR A 295 -1.45 27.00 -20.98
N ALA A 296 -0.76 27.73 -20.09
CA ALA A 296 0.39 27.21 -19.36
C ALA A 296 0.02 26.05 -18.41
N LEU A 297 -1.15 26.12 -17.76
CA LEU A 297 -1.64 25.03 -16.91
C LEU A 297 -2.08 23.83 -17.76
N ALA A 298 -2.73 24.05 -18.90
CA ALA A 298 -3.10 22.99 -19.83
C ALA A 298 -1.87 22.22 -20.36
N ALA A 299 -0.76 22.92 -20.63
CA ALA A 299 0.51 22.30 -21.01
C ALA A 299 1.10 21.43 -19.88
N LEU A 300 1.08 21.92 -18.63
CA LEU A 300 1.53 21.15 -17.46
C LEU A 300 0.68 19.90 -17.20
N VAL A 301 -0.65 20.04 -17.25
CA VAL A 301 -1.57 18.91 -17.10
C VAL A 301 -1.34 17.88 -18.21
N CYS A 302 -1.23 18.33 -19.47
CA CYS A 302 -0.92 17.45 -20.59
C CYS A 302 0.40 16.69 -20.38
N ALA A 303 1.42 17.38 -19.88
CA ALA A 303 2.71 16.75 -19.62
C ALA A 303 2.65 15.71 -18.51
N VAL A 304 1.91 15.96 -17.42
CA VAL A 304 1.71 14.97 -16.35
C VAL A 304 0.95 13.74 -16.86
N ILE A 305 -0.02 13.91 -17.77
CA ILE A 305 -0.74 12.79 -18.40
C ILE A 305 0.22 11.90 -19.20
N HIS A 306 1.08 12.50 -20.03
CA HIS A 306 2.13 11.75 -20.76
C HIS A 306 3.07 11.02 -19.79
N GLY A 307 3.45 11.67 -18.69
CA GLY A 307 4.23 11.06 -17.61
C GLY A 307 3.55 9.81 -17.04
N THR A 308 2.27 9.91 -16.65
CA THR A 308 1.50 8.82 -16.06
C THR A 308 1.38 7.62 -17.00
N ILE A 309 1.15 7.87 -18.29
CA ILE A 309 1.05 6.83 -19.32
C ILE A 309 2.42 6.17 -19.54
N ALA A 310 3.50 6.95 -19.67
CA ALA A 310 4.82 6.40 -19.90
C ALA A 310 5.29 5.54 -18.70
N ALA A 311 4.97 5.96 -17.48
CA ALA A 311 5.28 5.21 -16.27
C ALA A 311 4.58 3.84 -16.21
N SER A 312 3.35 3.73 -16.72
CA SER A 312 2.62 2.45 -16.67
C SER A 312 3.34 1.37 -17.50
N PHE A 313 3.82 1.72 -18.70
CA PHE A 313 4.56 0.77 -19.54
C PHE A 313 5.89 0.31 -18.90
N ALA A 314 6.56 1.19 -18.17
CA ALA A 314 7.83 0.83 -17.52
C ALA A 314 7.65 -0.16 -16.37
N ILE A 315 6.51 -0.12 -15.66
CA ILE A 315 6.31 -0.94 -14.45
C ILE A 315 5.63 -2.29 -14.69
N GLU A 316 5.13 -2.52 -15.91
CA GLU A 316 4.47 -3.78 -16.32
C GLU A 316 5.45 -4.95 -16.55
N GLN A 317 6.77 -4.71 -16.44
CA GLN A 317 7.80 -5.71 -16.69
C GLN A 317 9.11 -5.39 -15.95
N VAL A 318 10.00 -6.38 -15.86
CA VAL A 318 11.36 -6.20 -15.33
C VAL A 318 12.24 -5.56 -16.41
N GLY A 319 12.96 -4.49 -16.08
CA GLY A 319 13.78 -3.75 -17.04
C GLY A 319 12.94 -2.94 -18.04
N VAL A 320 13.50 -2.65 -19.21
CA VAL A 320 12.85 -1.79 -20.21
C VAL A 320 12.05 -2.58 -21.26
N PRO A 321 10.92 -2.04 -21.78
CA PRO A 321 10.14 -2.69 -22.83
C PRO A 321 10.95 -3.00 -24.08
N VAL A 322 10.80 -4.22 -24.60
CA VAL A 322 11.43 -4.68 -25.85
C VAL A 322 10.43 -4.49 -27.00
N VAL A 323 10.90 -3.93 -28.11
CA VAL A 323 10.09 -3.76 -29.33
C VAL A 323 9.94 -5.12 -30.03
N ALA A 324 8.77 -5.75 -30.04
CA ALA A 324 8.57 -7.00 -30.79
C ALA A 324 8.50 -6.78 -32.30
N ASN A 325 9.21 -7.63 -33.05
CA ASN A 325 9.23 -7.64 -34.51
C ASN A 325 7.96 -8.22 -35.16
N ASP A 326 7.13 -8.95 -34.41
CA ASP A 326 6.07 -9.80 -34.97
C ASP A 326 4.69 -9.14 -35.02
N GLN A 327 4.54 -7.94 -34.44
CA GLN A 327 3.35 -7.11 -34.57
C GLN A 327 3.72 -5.61 -34.59
N PRO A 328 3.97 -5.03 -35.79
CA PRO A 328 4.32 -3.63 -35.92
C PRO A 328 3.17 -2.64 -35.61
N ASP A 329 2.05 -3.12 -35.07
CA ASP A 329 0.88 -2.31 -34.68
C ASP A 329 0.53 -2.43 -33.18
N LEU A 330 1.12 -3.39 -32.43
CA LEU A 330 0.77 -3.62 -31.01
C LEU A 330 1.92 -3.37 -30.03
N GLN A 331 3.16 -3.22 -30.51
CA GLN A 331 4.29 -2.74 -29.70
C GLN A 331 5.13 -1.66 -30.38
N ASN A 332 4.89 -1.40 -31.67
CA ASN A 332 5.18 -0.07 -32.17
C ASN A 332 4.12 0.86 -31.60
N ALA A 333 4.57 1.83 -30.82
CA ALA A 333 3.98 3.15 -30.90
C ALA A 333 4.06 3.62 -32.36
N LYS A 334 3.19 3.09 -33.24
CA LYS A 334 2.67 3.90 -34.33
C LYS A 334 1.88 4.99 -33.62
N PRO A 335 2.26 6.27 -33.76
CA PRO A 335 1.32 7.34 -33.57
C PRO A 335 0.39 7.27 -34.77
N SER A 336 -0.44 6.22 -34.87
CA SER A 336 -1.69 6.39 -35.59
C SER A 336 -2.33 7.61 -34.95
N ALA A 337 -2.81 8.53 -35.77
CA ALA A 337 -3.33 9.86 -35.46
C ALA A 337 -4.57 9.88 -34.53
N ASN A 338 -4.62 8.92 -33.62
CA ASN A 338 -5.54 8.65 -32.54
C ASN A 338 -4.73 7.91 -31.45
N LEU A 339 -3.82 8.60 -30.73
CA LEU A 339 -3.77 8.32 -29.29
C LEU A 339 -5.21 8.52 -28.87
N PRO A 340 -5.95 7.50 -28.41
CA PRO A 340 -7.40 7.59 -28.44
C PRO A 340 -7.76 8.88 -27.71
N LEU A 341 -8.39 9.84 -28.41
CA LEU A 341 -9.11 10.92 -27.76
C LEU A 341 -9.92 10.39 -26.56
N PRO A 342 -10.46 9.14 -26.58
CA PRO A 342 -10.97 8.44 -25.41
C PRO A 342 -10.04 8.32 -24.19
N VAL A 343 -8.74 8.08 -24.33
CA VAL A 343 -7.79 7.96 -23.20
C VAL A 343 -7.55 9.33 -22.56
N ALA A 344 -7.35 10.38 -23.36
CA ALA A 344 -7.26 11.74 -22.83
C ALA A 344 -8.61 12.23 -22.25
N GLN A 345 -9.74 11.91 -22.89
CA GLN A 345 -11.11 12.19 -22.41
C GLN A 345 -11.45 11.49 -21.10
N LYS A 346 -10.99 10.25 -20.91
CA LYS A 346 -11.21 9.44 -19.70
C LYS A 346 -10.31 9.80 -18.52
N VAL A 347 -9.23 10.54 -18.77
CA VAL A 347 -8.24 10.94 -17.76
C VAL A 347 -8.66 12.18 -16.95
N LEU A 348 -9.59 12.98 -17.48
CA LEU A 348 -9.99 14.25 -16.87
C LEU A 348 -11.48 14.28 -16.50
N VAL A 349 -11.93 13.42 -15.59
CA VAL A 349 -13.21 13.66 -14.90
C VAL A 349 -12.93 14.51 -13.68
N CYS A 350 -13.20 15.81 -13.75
CA CYS A 350 -13.08 16.66 -12.58
C CYS A 350 -14.19 16.35 -11.57
N CYS A 351 -13.85 15.57 -10.56
CA CYS A 351 -14.69 15.39 -9.39
C CYS A 351 -14.58 16.69 -8.56
N GLN A 352 -15.63 17.52 -8.57
CA GLN A 352 -15.82 18.51 -7.50
C GLN A 352 -15.73 17.75 -6.17
N ALA A 353 -14.90 18.22 -5.24
CA ALA A 353 -14.97 17.76 -3.86
C ALA A 353 -16.45 17.80 -3.42
N PRO A 354 -16.97 16.77 -2.74
CA PRO A 354 -18.38 16.67 -2.45
C PRO A 354 -18.82 17.89 -1.64
N HIS A 355 -19.49 18.84 -2.30
CA HIS A 355 -20.34 19.79 -1.61
C HIS A 355 -21.44 18.97 -0.95
N THR A 356 -21.46 19.04 0.37
CA THR A 356 -22.62 18.82 1.22
C THR A 356 -23.87 19.39 0.53
N THR A 357 -24.63 18.51 -0.10
CA THR A 357 -25.84 18.90 -0.84
C THR A 357 -26.83 19.42 0.18
N THR A 358 -27.15 20.71 0.14
CA THR A 358 -28.46 21.24 0.53
C THR A 358 -29.00 22.02 -0.64
N THR A 359 -29.69 21.34 -1.54
CA THR A 359 -30.47 21.94 -2.62
C THR A 359 -31.85 22.27 -2.08
N THR A 360 -32.16 23.56 -1.97
CA THR A 360 -33.51 24.08 -2.16
C THR A 360 -33.47 24.97 -3.39
N THR A 361 -34.33 24.65 -4.34
CA THR A 361 -34.46 25.26 -5.65
C THR A 361 -34.94 26.70 -5.54
N THR A 362 -34.22 27.68 -6.08
CA THR A 362 -34.83 28.94 -6.54
C THR A 362 -34.00 29.51 -7.70
N THR A 363 -34.63 29.50 -8.88
CA THR A 363 -34.45 30.34 -10.07
C THR A 363 -33.08 30.92 -10.44
N ALA A 364 -32.74 30.73 -11.72
CA ALA A 364 -31.70 31.42 -12.46
C ALA A 364 -31.55 32.91 -12.09
N ARG A 365 -30.40 33.27 -11.51
CA ARG A 365 -29.73 34.57 -11.61
C ARG A 365 -28.41 34.54 -10.81
N GLY A 366 -27.28 34.82 -11.47
CA GLY A 366 -26.11 35.43 -10.81
C GLY A 366 -24.81 34.63 -10.84
N ILE A 367 -24.02 34.86 -11.89
CA ILE A 367 -22.62 34.44 -12.12
C ILE A 367 -21.60 35.08 -11.12
N ASN A 368 -22.02 35.75 -10.04
CA ASN A 368 -21.13 36.61 -9.24
C ASN A 368 -20.65 36.04 -7.88
N ALA A 369 -20.90 34.78 -7.54
CA ALA A 369 -20.51 34.22 -6.23
C ALA A 369 -19.13 33.52 -6.18
N TYR A 370 -18.40 33.42 -7.30
CA TYR A 370 -17.10 32.71 -7.36
C TYR A 370 -15.88 33.56 -6.94
N ARG A 371 -16.09 34.83 -6.56
CA ARG A 371 -15.00 35.77 -6.17
C ARG A 371 -14.75 35.90 -4.66
N SER A 372 -15.49 35.19 -3.79
CA SER A 372 -15.46 35.43 -2.34
C SER A 372 -14.98 34.25 -1.47
N LEU A 373 -14.39 33.20 -2.04
CA LEU A 373 -13.74 32.13 -1.27
C LEU A 373 -12.22 32.29 -1.33
N PRO A 374 -11.48 32.10 -0.20
CA PRO A 374 -10.03 32.21 -0.19
C PRO A 374 -9.39 31.14 -1.10
N PRO A 375 -8.27 31.44 -1.77
CA PRO A 375 -7.67 30.58 -2.80
C PRO A 375 -7.16 29.21 -2.31
N ARG A 376 -7.14 28.96 -0.99
CA ARG A 376 -6.50 27.78 -0.36
C ARG A 376 -7.34 26.47 -0.33
N ASP A 377 -8.60 26.49 -0.75
CA ASP A 377 -9.51 25.32 -0.61
C ASP A 377 -9.94 24.65 -1.94
N ARG A 378 -9.19 24.86 -3.04
CA ARG A 378 -9.51 24.26 -4.36
C ARG A 378 -8.65 23.02 -4.64
N VAL A 379 -9.04 21.87 -4.08
CA VAL A 379 -8.50 20.57 -4.53
C VAL A 379 -9.29 20.10 -5.74
N ILE A 380 -8.62 19.94 -6.89
CA ILE A 380 -9.22 19.33 -8.07
C ILE A 380 -8.69 17.90 -8.17
N CYS A 381 -9.54 16.91 -7.88
CA CYS A 381 -9.23 15.52 -8.19
C CYS A 381 -9.55 15.27 -9.66
N ALA A 382 -8.55 14.86 -10.43
CA ALA A 382 -8.77 14.26 -11.73
C ALA A 382 -9.13 12.79 -11.51
N CYS A 383 -10.40 12.44 -11.70
CA CYS A 383 -10.88 11.06 -11.68
C CYS A 383 -10.56 10.42 -13.04
N LEU A 384 -9.84 9.29 -13.02
CA LEU A 384 -9.62 8.42 -14.18
C LEU A 384 -10.78 7.41 -14.25
N GLU A 385 -11.70 7.53 -15.20
CA GLU A 385 -12.75 6.52 -15.42
C GLU A 385 -12.49 5.71 -16.69
N PHE A 386 -12.17 4.43 -16.54
CA PHE A 386 -11.90 3.54 -17.67
C PHE A 386 -13.05 2.53 -17.89
N SER A 387 -13.79 2.71 -18.99
CA SER A 387 -14.63 1.64 -19.57
C SER A 387 -13.76 0.70 -20.42
N PRO A 388 -13.91 -0.64 -20.31
CA PRO A 388 -13.20 -1.61 -21.14
C PRO A 388 -13.64 -1.48 -22.61
N TYR A 389 -12.68 -1.21 -23.50
CA TYR A 389 -12.70 -1.24 -24.98
C TYR A 389 -13.97 -0.76 -25.72
N PRO A 390 -13.89 0.28 -26.58
CA PRO A 390 -14.95 0.52 -27.56
C PRO A 390 -14.94 -0.62 -28.60
N SER A 391 -16.09 -1.27 -28.77
CA SER A 391 -16.36 -2.14 -29.91
C SER A 391 -16.26 -1.34 -31.20
N ASP A 392 -15.54 -1.86 -32.19
CA ASP A 392 -15.40 -1.28 -33.52
C ASP A 392 -16.76 -0.88 -34.10
N GLU A 393 -16.83 0.38 -34.53
CA GLU A 393 -17.88 0.89 -35.41
C GLU A 393 -17.86 0.08 -36.70
N ALA A 394 -18.94 -0.67 -36.93
CA ALA A 394 -19.17 -1.37 -38.18
C ALA A 394 -19.35 -0.36 -39.32
N VAL A 395 -18.42 -0.40 -40.28
CA VAL A 395 -18.58 0.19 -41.61
C VAL A 395 -19.83 -0.41 -42.27
N GLU A 396 -20.81 0.43 -42.60
CA GLU A 396 -21.98 0.06 -43.40
C GLU A 396 -21.59 -0.36 -44.83
N ALA A 397 -22.06 -1.53 -45.27
CA ALA A 397 -22.72 -1.81 -46.56
C ALA A 397 -22.90 -3.33 -46.78
N PRO A 398 -23.82 -3.81 -47.66
CA PRO A 398 -25.26 -3.63 -47.67
C PRO A 398 -26.02 -4.98 -47.60
N ALA A 399 -27.35 -4.88 -47.51
CA ALA A 399 -28.35 -5.93 -47.35
C ALA A 399 -28.22 -7.16 -48.28
N LEU A 400 -28.49 -8.34 -47.71
CA LEU A 400 -28.92 -9.53 -48.44
C LEU A 400 -30.01 -10.26 -47.63
N GLU A 401 -31.23 -10.19 -48.16
CA GLU A 401 -32.41 -10.91 -47.73
C GLU A 401 -32.19 -12.43 -47.70
N ARG A 402 -32.83 -13.12 -46.75
CA ARG A 402 -33.48 -14.43 -47.00
C ARG A 402 -34.45 -14.81 -45.89
N HIS A 403 -35.65 -15.15 -46.34
CA HIS A 403 -36.86 -15.55 -45.62
C HIS A 403 -36.80 -16.94 -44.98
N SER A 404 -37.83 -17.20 -44.15
CA SER A 404 -38.51 -18.47 -43.84
C SER A 404 -37.92 -19.33 -42.71
N ALA A 405 -38.67 -20.04 -41.87
CA ALA A 405 -40.09 -20.06 -41.47
C ALA A 405 -40.15 -20.98 -40.23
N GLU A 406 -41.13 -20.76 -39.34
CA GLU A 406 -41.51 -21.72 -38.28
C GLU A 406 -42.13 -23.00 -38.89
N PRO A 407 -42.30 -24.08 -38.11
CA PRO A 407 -43.62 -24.24 -37.49
C PRO A 407 -43.67 -24.84 -36.08
N THR A 408 -44.78 -24.48 -35.44
CA THR A 408 -45.50 -24.97 -34.26
C THR A 408 -45.66 -26.48 -34.11
N ASN A 409 -45.81 -26.96 -32.86
CA ASN A 409 -46.86 -27.92 -32.52
C ASN A 409 -47.30 -27.88 -31.02
N GLN A 410 -48.62 -27.79 -30.86
CA GLN A 410 -49.50 -28.07 -29.71
C GLN A 410 -49.42 -29.56 -29.31
N ALA A 411 -49.97 -30.16 -28.24
CA ALA A 411 -50.75 -29.92 -27.00
C ALA A 411 -50.53 -31.23 -26.17
N VAL A 412 -50.99 -31.50 -24.94
CA VAL A 412 -52.38 -31.67 -24.44
C VAL A 412 -52.28 -31.99 -22.92
N ASP A 413 -53.26 -31.49 -22.18
CA ASP A 413 -53.61 -31.70 -20.77
C ASP A 413 -53.97 -33.15 -20.37
N PHE A 414 -53.98 -33.46 -19.07
CA PHE A 414 -55.09 -34.09 -18.32
C PHE A 414 -54.70 -34.34 -16.86
N GLY A 415 -55.59 -33.99 -15.92
CA GLY A 415 -55.34 -34.00 -14.49
C GLY A 415 -56.09 -35.07 -13.66
N THR A 416 -55.91 -34.91 -12.34
CA THR A 416 -56.72 -35.34 -11.19
C THR A 416 -56.77 -36.82 -10.79
N VAL A 417 -56.53 -37.11 -9.50
CA VAL A 417 -57.53 -37.52 -8.47
C VAL A 417 -56.80 -38.09 -7.21
N ASP A 418 -56.97 -37.41 -6.07
CA ASP A 418 -56.84 -37.87 -4.66
C ASP A 418 -58.04 -38.79 -4.28
N PRO A 419 -58.09 -39.63 -3.21
CA PRO A 419 -57.89 -39.19 -1.80
C PRO A 419 -57.58 -40.25 -0.68
N GLY A 420 -57.31 -39.74 0.54
CA GLY A 420 -57.76 -40.31 1.84
C GLY A 420 -56.74 -41.12 2.67
N ALA A 421 -56.74 -41.17 4.01
CA ALA A 421 -57.23 -40.36 5.15
C ALA A 421 -56.80 -41.09 6.46
N VAL A 422 -57.09 -40.46 7.64
CA VAL A 422 -57.13 -40.98 9.04
C VAL A 422 -55.86 -40.69 9.90
N ILE A 423 -55.80 -39.64 10.76
CA ILE A 423 -56.41 -39.34 12.11
C ILE A 423 -55.69 -40.12 13.25
N THR A 424 -55.15 -39.59 14.37
CA THR A 424 -55.51 -38.63 15.46
C THR A 424 -54.21 -38.05 16.08
N GLY A 425 -54.06 -36.82 16.61
CA GLY A 425 -54.72 -36.08 17.72
C GLY A 425 -53.68 -35.86 18.86
N ALA A 426 -53.55 -34.77 19.64
CA ALA A 426 -54.19 -33.44 19.77
C ALA A 426 -53.23 -32.53 20.61
N VAL A 427 -53.01 -31.24 20.28
CA VAL A 427 -53.62 -29.96 20.80
C VAL A 427 -53.19 -29.63 22.26
N ILE A 428 -52.69 -28.44 22.67
CA ILE A 428 -53.30 -27.08 22.77
C ILE A 428 -52.15 -26.03 22.89
N ALA A 429 -52.01 -24.97 22.07
CA ALA A 429 -52.78 -23.70 21.87
C ALA A 429 -52.46 -22.62 22.95
N GLN A 430 -52.42 -21.29 22.76
CA GLN A 430 -52.97 -20.26 21.84
C GLN A 430 -52.05 -19.00 22.00
N GLY A 431 -51.99 -17.95 21.16
CA GLY A 431 -52.80 -17.46 20.04
C GLY A 431 -52.73 -15.91 20.02
N GLY A 432 -52.73 -15.29 18.83
CA GLY A 432 -52.96 -13.84 18.68
C GLY A 432 -52.26 -13.15 17.50
N GLN A 433 -52.94 -13.08 16.36
CA GLN A 433 -52.71 -12.12 15.25
C GLN A 433 -53.63 -10.89 15.45
N PRO A 434 -53.34 -9.70 14.88
CA PRO A 434 -53.99 -9.37 13.61
C PRO A 434 -53.21 -8.47 12.62
N GLN A 435 -53.42 -8.80 11.34
CA GLN A 435 -53.79 -7.96 10.17
C GLN A 435 -52.97 -6.74 9.69
N TRP A 436 -52.71 -6.83 8.38
CA TRP A 436 -52.29 -5.89 7.35
C TRP A 436 -52.88 -4.46 7.40
N ALA A 437 -52.05 -3.49 7.03
CA ALA A 437 -52.47 -2.23 6.39
C ALA A 437 -51.52 -1.87 5.23
N LYS A 438 -52.16 -1.51 4.12
CA LYS A 438 -51.59 -1.15 2.81
C LYS A 438 -50.87 0.21 2.84
N THR A 439 -50.12 0.43 1.74
CA THR A 439 -49.84 1.73 1.08
C THR A 439 -48.95 2.73 1.81
N GLY A 440 -47.87 3.16 1.14
CA GLY A 440 -47.10 4.32 1.54
C GLY A 440 -45.79 4.47 0.80
N HIS A 441 -45.86 4.88 -0.47
CA HIS A 441 -44.75 5.55 -1.13
C HIS A 441 -44.46 6.89 -0.43
N LEU A 442 -43.18 7.32 -0.49
CA LEU A 442 -42.60 8.64 -0.17
C LEU A 442 -42.20 8.88 1.30
N PRO A 443 -41.27 9.81 1.63
CA PRO A 443 -40.24 10.48 0.81
C PRO A 443 -38.82 10.44 1.45
N PHE A 444 -37.79 10.46 0.62
CA PHE A 444 -36.44 10.83 1.08
C PHE A 444 -36.39 12.36 1.23
N GLY A 445 -36.21 12.85 2.47
CA GLY A 445 -36.15 14.27 2.77
C GLY A 445 -35.74 14.60 4.22
N ARG A 446 -34.42 14.71 4.42
CA ARG A 446 -33.67 15.61 5.34
C ARG A 446 -34.27 15.97 6.72
N SER A 447 -33.55 15.57 7.77
CA SER A 447 -33.11 16.50 8.81
C SER A 447 -31.80 16.00 9.45
N TRP A 448 -30.71 16.74 9.27
CA TRP A 448 -29.52 16.65 10.11
C TRP A 448 -28.93 18.06 10.27
N GLN A 449 -29.03 18.58 11.49
CA GLN A 449 -28.13 19.60 12.00
C GLN A 449 -27.05 18.88 12.83
N LYS A 450 -25.79 19.16 12.46
CA LYS A 450 -24.58 19.29 13.29
C LYS A 450 -24.38 18.31 14.46
N SER A 451 -23.38 17.44 14.33
CA SER A 451 -22.37 17.27 15.38
C SER A 451 -21.00 17.01 14.75
N LEU A 452 -20.01 17.79 15.18
CA LEU A 452 -18.64 17.82 14.70
C LEU A 452 -17.91 16.52 15.02
N ALA A 453 -17.11 16.06 14.06
CA ALA A 453 -16.27 14.88 14.14
C ALA A 453 -15.09 15.08 15.12
N SER A 454 -14.88 14.07 15.96
CA SER A 454 -13.61 13.81 16.64
C SER A 454 -12.71 13.06 15.65
N ALA A 455 -11.60 13.68 15.24
CA ALA A 455 -10.58 13.05 14.41
C ALA A 455 -9.71 12.12 15.27
N SER A 456 -9.68 10.82 14.94
CA SER A 456 -8.80 9.83 15.57
C SER A 456 -7.52 9.71 14.75
N THR A 457 -6.45 10.37 15.20
CA THR A 457 -5.12 10.32 14.60
C THR A 457 -4.52 8.92 14.75
N CYS A 458 -4.15 8.28 13.63
CA CYS A 458 -3.42 7.02 13.61
C CYS A 458 -1.96 7.30 14.03
N LYS A 459 -1.59 6.92 15.26
CA LYS A 459 -0.23 7.06 15.79
C LYS A 459 0.64 5.88 15.34
N ARG A 460 1.33 6.03 14.21
CA ARG A 460 2.55 5.24 13.94
C ARG A 460 3.78 6.09 14.26
N CYS A 461 4.63 5.54 15.12
CA CYS A 461 6.05 5.86 15.30
C CYS A 461 6.41 7.35 15.18
N LEU A 462 6.08 8.14 16.21
CA LEU A 462 6.73 9.43 16.42
C LEU A 462 8.12 9.19 17.00
N ALA A 463 9.16 9.58 16.26
CA ALA A 463 10.44 9.92 16.87
C ALA A 463 10.22 11.20 17.67
N THR A 464 10.14 11.10 19.00
CA THR A 464 10.10 12.29 19.86
C THR A 464 11.51 12.84 19.99
N THR A 465 11.77 13.98 19.35
CA THR A 465 12.74 14.96 19.84
C THR A 465 12.39 15.30 21.29
N SER A 466 13.29 15.03 22.22
CA SER A 466 13.17 15.41 23.61
C SER A 466 13.10 16.93 23.72
N THR A 467 11.98 17.46 24.22
CA THR A 467 11.98 18.79 24.84
C THR A 467 12.83 18.73 26.11
N PRO A 468 13.66 19.76 26.42
CA PRO A 468 14.37 19.82 27.68
C PRO A 468 13.35 19.75 28.83
N PHE A 469 13.56 18.80 29.74
CA PHE A 469 12.81 18.72 30.99
C PHE A 469 13.25 19.89 31.87
N GLU A 470 12.43 20.94 31.99
CA GLU A 470 12.61 21.92 33.06
C GLU A 470 12.34 21.21 34.39
N PRO A 471 13.27 21.24 35.36
CA PRO A 471 13.06 20.63 36.65
C PRO A 471 11.98 21.43 37.41
N PRO A 472 11.05 20.76 38.10
CA PRO A 472 10.14 21.47 38.99
C PRO A 472 10.94 22.09 40.14
N ASP A 473 10.91 23.42 40.21
CA ASP A 473 11.36 24.18 41.36
C ASP A 473 10.59 23.76 42.62
N HIS A 474 11.35 23.64 43.71
CA HIS A 474 10.93 23.40 45.10
C HIS A 474 10.63 21.94 45.51
N VAL A 475 11.70 21.19 45.79
CA VAL A 475 11.73 20.35 47.00
C VAL A 475 13.05 20.58 47.74
N THR A 476 12.90 20.99 48.99
CA THR A 476 13.90 21.16 50.04
C THR A 476 14.94 20.05 50.09
N ALA A 477 16.21 20.44 50.25
CA ALA A 477 17.34 19.57 50.52
C ALA A 477 17.03 18.57 51.66
N SER A 478 16.86 17.30 51.30
CA SER A 478 16.90 16.17 52.22
C SER A 478 17.98 15.21 51.75
N THR A 479 19.04 15.15 52.57
CA THR A 479 19.94 14.02 52.84
C THR A 479 20.20 13.03 51.70
N SER A 480 21.43 13.05 51.17
CA SER A 480 21.99 12.02 50.29
C SER A 480 21.87 10.62 50.91
N CYS A 481 20.92 9.82 50.43
CA CYS A 481 20.90 8.38 50.64
C CYS A 481 21.83 7.74 49.60
N THR A 482 23.05 7.42 50.00
CA THR A 482 23.97 6.59 49.21
C THR A 482 23.41 5.17 49.17
N GLU A 483 22.66 4.84 48.11
CA GLU A 483 22.19 3.48 47.85
C GLU A 483 23.39 2.52 47.73
N PRO A 484 23.28 1.26 48.20
CA PRO A 484 24.38 0.31 48.15
C PRO A 484 24.70 -0.03 46.68
N VAL A 485 25.85 0.45 46.21
CA VAL A 485 26.43 0.03 44.94
C VAL A 485 26.82 -1.44 45.10
N PHE A 486 26.09 -2.34 44.43
CA PHE A 486 26.48 -3.75 44.37
C PHE A 486 27.87 -3.85 43.74
N SER A 487 28.76 -4.66 44.32
CA SER A 487 30.05 -4.95 43.68
C SER A 487 29.85 -5.73 42.39
N ASP A 488 30.75 -5.58 41.42
CA ASP A 488 30.68 -6.32 40.15
C ASP A 488 30.62 -7.85 40.36
N GLU A 489 31.34 -8.36 41.36
CA GLU A 489 31.28 -9.77 41.76
C GLU A 489 29.90 -10.20 42.29
N ALA A 490 29.15 -9.29 42.92
CA ALA A 490 27.80 -9.56 43.38
C ALA A 490 26.80 -9.55 42.21
N LEU A 491 26.96 -8.63 41.25
CA LEU A 491 26.11 -8.55 40.05
C LEU A 491 26.22 -9.81 39.19
N LEU A 492 27.44 -10.33 38.98
CA LEU A 492 27.69 -11.56 38.22
C LEU A 492 27.05 -12.82 38.81
N ARG A 493 26.65 -12.79 40.10
CA ARG A 493 25.97 -13.92 40.77
C ARG A 493 24.45 -13.85 40.66
N LEU A 494 23.90 -12.70 40.28
CA LEU A 494 22.46 -12.52 40.18
C LEU A 494 21.95 -13.04 38.83
N PRO A 495 20.78 -13.72 38.80
CA PRO A 495 20.21 -14.22 37.55
C PRO A 495 19.65 -13.11 36.65
N SER A 496 19.32 -11.96 37.23
CA SER A 496 18.75 -10.80 36.55
C SER A 496 19.19 -9.50 37.26
N PRO A 497 19.14 -8.34 36.59
CA PRO A 497 19.61 -7.07 37.15
C PRO A 497 18.80 -6.66 38.38
N PRO A 498 19.43 -5.99 39.36
CA PRO A 498 18.72 -5.52 40.53
C PRO A 498 17.71 -4.42 40.15
N VAL A 499 16.60 -4.35 40.90
CA VAL A 499 15.46 -3.46 40.59
C VAL A 499 15.87 -1.98 40.51
N ASN A 500 16.85 -1.56 41.32
CA ASN A 500 17.34 -0.18 41.32
C ASN A 500 18.05 0.20 40.00
N ALA A 501 18.68 -0.77 39.29
CA ALA A 501 19.34 -0.54 38.01
C ALA A 501 18.35 -0.14 36.90
N ALA A 502 17.05 -0.44 37.06
CA ALA A 502 16.02 -0.03 36.11
C ALA A 502 15.90 1.50 35.99
N ARG A 503 16.18 2.25 37.07
CA ARG A 503 16.06 3.72 37.08
C ARG A 503 17.19 4.41 36.33
N THR A 504 18.33 3.76 36.18
CA THR A 504 19.52 4.30 35.51
C THR A 504 19.62 3.88 34.04
N SER A 505 18.78 2.96 33.57
CA SER A 505 18.81 2.47 32.19
C SER A 505 18.19 3.46 31.21
N ALA A 506 19.01 3.99 30.31
CA ALA A 506 18.54 4.82 29.20
C ALA A 506 17.66 4.03 28.20
N LYS A 507 17.92 2.72 28.02
CA LYS A 507 17.15 1.86 27.12
C LYS A 507 15.70 1.70 27.58
N LEU A 508 15.49 1.52 28.89
CA LEU A 508 14.15 1.43 29.48
C LEU A 508 13.39 2.74 29.37
N SER A 509 14.03 3.87 29.69
CA SER A 509 13.40 5.19 29.56
C SER A 509 13.01 5.48 28.11
N ALA A 510 13.88 5.12 27.15
CA ALA A 510 13.58 5.27 25.72
C ALA A 510 12.43 4.36 25.27
N LEU A 511 12.39 3.11 25.73
CA LEU A 511 11.30 2.18 25.41
C LEU A 511 9.96 2.66 25.99
N HIS A 512 9.96 3.14 27.24
CA HIS A 512 8.78 3.68 27.91
C HIS A 512 8.19 4.88 27.14
N ALA A 513 9.06 5.83 26.75
CA ALA A 513 8.67 7.00 25.98
C ALA A 513 8.19 6.63 24.56
N ARG A 514 8.90 5.72 23.86
CA ARG A 514 8.59 5.30 22.49
C ARG A 514 7.20 4.68 22.37
N LEU A 515 6.81 3.87 23.36
CA LEU A 515 5.51 3.21 23.40
C LEU A 515 4.42 4.07 24.05
N GLN A 516 4.74 5.31 24.44
CA GLN A 516 3.84 6.23 25.15
C GLN A 516 3.17 5.56 26.35
N LEU A 517 3.94 4.79 27.13
CA LEU A 517 3.38 4.05 28.26
C LEU A 517 2.85 5.01 29.33
N PRO A 518 1.78 4.65 30.05
CA PRO A 518 1.25 5.46 31.15
C PRO A 518 2.34 5.75 32.19
N SER A 519 2.38 6.98 32.70
CA SER A 519 3.30 7.36 33.79
C SER A 519 3.03 6.60 35.09
N THR A 520 1.85 5.99 35.23
CA THR A 520 1.50 5.09 36.35
C THR A 520 2.21 3.75 36.30
N LEU A 521 2.74 3.36 35.13
CA LEU A 521 3.56 2.16 34.97
C LEU A 521 5.03 2.52 35.30
N PRO A 522 5.57 2.04 36.44
CA PRO A 522 6.94 2.33 36.81
C PRO A 522 7.94 1.58 35.93
N VAL A 523 9.12 2.17 35.73
CA VAL A 523 10.20 1.60 34.91
C VAL A 523 10.72 0.27 35.46
N GLU A 524 10.58 0.05 36.77
CA GLU A 524 10.90 -1.21 37.45
C GLU A 524 9.97 -2.35 37.02
N THR A 525 8.67 -2.09 36.87
CA THR A 525 7.74 -3.09 36.33
C THR A 525 8.04 -3.33 34.86
N LEU A 526 8.37 -2.30 34.08
CA LEU A 526 8.78 -2.46 32.68
C LEU A 526 10.03 -3.35 32.57
N ALA A 527 11.05 -3.13 33.40
CA ALA A 527 12.24 -3.97 33.47
C ALA A 527 11.87 -5.44 33.74
N ARG A 528 10.95 -5.69 34.68
CA ARG A 528 10.47 -7.04 34.99
C ARG A 528 9.84 -7.73 33.78
N THR A 529 9.17 -6.99 32.87
CA THR A 529 8.58 -7.62 31.66
C THR A 529 9.63 -8.22 30.72
N LEU A 530 10.87 -7.70 30.75
CA LEU A 530 12.00 -8.14 29.91
C LEU A 530 12.78 -9.32 30.51
N VAL A 531 12.45 -9.77 31.72
CA VAL A 531 13.08 -10.92 32.38
C VAL A 531 12.21 -12.16 32.20
N ASP A 532 12.59 -13.05 31.28
CA ASP A 532 11.88 -14.31 31.06
C ASP A 532 12.09 -15.30 32.22
N ALA A 533 11.13 -16.23 32.42
CA ALA A 533 11.22 -17.26 33.46
C ALA A 533 12.45 -18.18 33.31
N SER A 534 13.00 -18.31 32.10
CA SER A 534 14.24 -19.05 31.85
C SER A 534 15.49 -18.30 32.32
N ALA A 535 15.46 -16.97 32.39
CA ALA A 535 16.55 -16.16 32.94
C ALA A 535 16.53 -16.19 34.47
N ASP A 536 15.38 -15.91 35.06
CA ASP A 536 15.19 -15.88 36.51
C ASP A 536 14.10 -16.89 36.97
N PRO A 537 14.45 -17.92 37.74
CA PRO A 537 13.48 -18.90 38.23
C PRO A 537 12.51 -18.33 39.27
N SER A 538 12.83 -17.17 39.88
CA SER A 538 12.00 -16.55 40.89
C SER A 538 10.74 -15.92 40.27
N PRO A 539 9.53 -16.33 40.70
CA PRO A 539 8.28 -15.78 40.17
C PRO A 539 8.09 -14.29 40.49
N LYS A 540 8.86 -13.74 41.44
CA LYS A 540 8.81 -12.32 41.81
C LYS A 540 9.54 -11.43 40.81
N PHE A 541 10.58 -11.95 40.16
CA PHE A 541 11.48 -11.18 39.30
C PHE A 541 11.33 -11.50 37.81
N ASN A 542 10.67 -12.61 37.47
CA ASN A 542 10.33 -12.92 36.08
C ASN A 542 8.96 -12.40 35.63
N ASN A 543 8.75 -12.45 34.32
CA ASN A 543 7.57 -11.95 33.62
C ASN A 543 6.42 -12.97 33.50
N LYS A 544 6.57 -14.20 34.00
CA LYS A 544 5.62 -15.31 33.75
C LYS A 544 4.19 -14.98 34.17
N SER A 545 3.98 -14.44 35.37
CA SER A 545 2.64 -14.11 35.87
C SER A 545 1.99 -12.97 35.08
N LEU A 546 2.78 -11.99 34.64
CA LEU A 546 2.32 -10.88 33.82
C LEU A 546 1.95 -11.37 32.41
N ALA A 547 2.76 -12.29 31.86
CA ALA A 547 2.53 -12.87 30.55
C ALA A 547 1.24 -13.71 30.50
N VAL A 548 0.90 -14.44 31.56
CA VAL A 548 -0.39 -15.17 31.64
C VAL A 548 -1.57 -14.19 31.53
N LEU A 549 -1.58 -13.16 32.38
CA LEU A 549 -2.64 -12.15 32.37
C LEU A 549 -2.75 -11.44 31.02
N GLY A 550 -1.64 -11.03 30.43
CA GLY A 550 -1.67 -10.37 29.12
C GLY A 550 -2.03 -11.31 27.97
N SER A 551 -1.74 -12.61 28.09
CA SER A 551 -2.22 -13.62 27.13
C SER A 551 -3.74 -13.68 27.10
N ASP A 552 -4.36 -13.68 28.28
CA ASP A 552 -5.82 -13.70 28.42
C ASP A 552 -6.44 -12.42 27.84
N LEU A 553 -5.86 -11.26 28.14
CA LEU A 553 -6.32 -9.96 27.64
C LEU A 553 -6.20 -9.84 26.12
N LEU A 554 -5.05 -10.20 25.56
CA LEU A 554 -4.83 -10.19 24.11
C LEU A 554 -5.79 -11.15 23.41
N SER A 555 -5.97 -12.36 23.96
CA SER A 555 -6.87 -13.35 23.38
C SER A 555 -8.32 -12.88 23.42
N TYR A 556 -8.75 -12.29 24.53
CA TYR A 556 -10.09 -11.74 24.70
C TYR A 556 -10.36 -10.57 23.74
N TYR A 557 -9.50 -9.55 23.71
CA TYR A 557 -9.69 -8.37 22.86
C TYR A 557 -9.59 -8.71 21.36
N THR A 558 -8.74 -9.65 20.98
CA THR A 558 -8.62 -10.08 19.58
C THR A 558 -9.82 -10.89 19.14
N SER A 559 -10.30 -11.82 19.97
CA SER A 559 -11.45 -12.65 19.62
C SER A 559 -12.75 -11.84 19.57
N GLU A 560 -12.99 -10.92 20.51
CA GLU A 560 -14.17 -10.06 20.46
C GLU A 560 -14.16 -9.18 19.21
N TYR A 561 -12.99 -8.65 18.84
CA TYR A 561 -12.85 -7.80 17.66
C TYR A 561 -13.14 -8.57 16.37
N ILE A 562 -12.51 -9.73 16.18
CA ILE A 562 -12.68 -10.55 14.98
C ILE A 562 -14.13 -11.01 14.84
N ILE A 563 -14.76 -11.49 15.93
CA ILE A 563 -16.13 -12.00 15.89
C ILE A 563 -17.14 -10.85 15.68
N ALA A 564 -16.93 -9.70 16.31
CA ALA A 564 -17.83 -8.56 16.11
C ALA A 564 -17.72 -7.96 14.70
N GLN A 565 -16.50 -7.93 14.14
CA GLN A 565 -16.24 -7.41 12.79
C GLN A 565 -16.69 -8.39 11.70
N TYR A 566 -16.50 -9.69 11.91
CA TYR A 566 -16.86 -10.76 10.97
C TYR A 566 -17.71 -11.84 11.66
N PRO A 567 -19.00 -11.57 11.92
CA PRO A 567 -19.86 -12.45 12.71
C PRO A 567 -20.15 -13.82 12.11
N ARG A 568 -19.86 -14.00 10.81
CA ARG A 568 -20.07 -15.25 10.07
C ARG A 568 -18.79 -16.06 9.89
N LEU A 569 -17.66 -15.61 10.44
CA LEU A 569 -16.36 -16.18 10.10
C LEU A 569 -16.25 -17.64 10.58
N PRO A 570 -15.77 -18.58 9.73
CA PRO A 570 -15.56 -19.95 10.16
C PRO A 570 -14.57 -20.09 11.29
N LEU A 571 -14.83 -21.03 12.21
CA LEU A 571 -14.03 -21.16 13.42
C LEU A 571 -12.54 -21.45 13.12
N ALA A 572 -12.27 -22.21 12.05
CA ALA A 572 -10.90 -22.45 11.59
C ALA A 572 -10.19 -21.17 11.13
N VAL A 573 -10.93 -20.26 10.50
CA VAL A 573 -10.42 -18.97 10.02
C VAL A 573 -10.28 -17.99 11.21
N VAL A 574 -11.17 -18.06 12.20
CA VAL A 574 -11.02 -17.33 13.47
C VAL A 574 -9.70 -17.70 14.14
N PHE A 575 -9.38 -18.99 14.29
CA PHE A 575 -8.11 -19.43 14.85
C PHE A 575 -6.88 -18.95 14.05
N ALA A 576 -6.95 -19.02 12.71
CA ALA A 576 -5.88 -18.51 11.85
C ALA A 576 -5.70 -16.98 12.00
N ALA A 577 -6.80 -16.24 12.10
CA ALA A 577 -6.77 -14.80 12.30
C ALA A 577 -6.23 -14.43 13.69
N MET A 578 -6.66 -15.14 14.74
CA MET A 578 -6.11 -15.00 16.09
C MET A 578 -4.59 -15.21 16.11
N TYR A 579 -4.11 -16.27 15.44
CA TYR A 579 -2.67 -16.54 15.30
C TYR A 579 -1.94 -15.43 14.52
N ALA A 580 -2.55 -14.90 13.46
CA ALA A 580 -1.96 -13.83 12.66
C ALA A 580 -1.87 -12.49 13.44
N TYR A 581 -2.82 -12.20 14.33
CA TYR A 581 -2.80 -10.99 15.16
C TYR A 581 -1.90 -11.11 16.39
N VAL A 582 -2.06 -12.18 17.19
CA VAL A 582 -1.43 -12.33 18.52
C VAL A 582 -0.68 -13.65 18.70
N GLY A 583 -0.37 -14.34 17.60
CA GLY A 583 0.49 -15.53 17.61
C GLY A 583 1.98 -15.20 17.76
N PRO A 584 2.83 -16.21 18.02
CA PRO A 584 4.23 -15.99 18.39
C PRO A 584 5.04 -15.19 17.38
N LYS A 585 4.87 -15.47 16.08
CA LYS A 585 5.57 -14.76 14.98
C LYS A 585 5.16 -13.28 14.90
N ALA A 586 3.87 -13.00 15.09
CA ALA A 586 3.35 -11.63 15.08
C ALA A 586 3.91 -10.83 16.27
N LEU A 587 3.88 -11.41 17.47
CA LEU A 587 4.40 -10.77 18.69
C LEU A 587 5.93 -10.59 18.64
N ALA A 588 6.66 -11.53 18.04
CA ALA A 588 8.08 -11.38 17.79
C ALA A 588 8.40 -10.28 16.77
N SER A 589 7.56 -10.07 15.74
CA SER A 589 7.65 -8.90 14.85
C SER A 589 7.45 -7.61 15.62
N ILE A 590 6.39 -7.52 16.43
CA ILE A 590 6.07 -6.34 17.25
C ILE A 590 7.23 -6.00 18.20
N THR A 591 7.83 -7.00 18.84
CA THR A 591 8.98 -6.80 19.73
C THR A 591 10.17 -6.15 19.02
N ARG A 592 10.44 -6.58 17.77
CA ARG A 592 11.50 -6.00 16.93
C ARG A 592 11.14 -4.58 16.47
N GLU A 593 9.88 -4.35 16.08
CA GLU A 593 9.37 -3.03 15.72
C GLU A 593 9.49 -2.02 16.89
N TRP A 594 9.33 -2.49 18.12
CA TRP A 594 9.51 -1.67 19.33
C TRP A 594 10.98 -1.39 19.68
N GLY A 595 11.94 -1.98 18.95
CA GLY A 595 13.36 -1.79 19.17
C GLY A 595 13.88 -2.46 20.44
N VAL A 596 13.30 -3.60 20.82
CA VAL A 596 13.77 -4.40 21.97
C VAL A 596 14.87 -5.35 21.52
N GLU A 597 16.06 -5.15 22.07
CA GLU A 597 17.24 -5.96 21.79
C GLU A 597 17.36 -7.14 22.75
N TYR A 598 18.10 -8.18 22.35
CA TYR A 598 18.32 -9.37 23.16
C TYR A 598 19.62 -9.27 23.95
N ALA A 599 19.60 -9.73 25.19
CA ALA A 599 20.82 -10.04 25.91
C ALA A 599 21.55 -11.23 25.25
N ALA A 600 22.88 -11.18 25.26
CA ALA A 600 23.70 -12.31 24.82
C ALA A 600 23.56 -13.50 25.78
N HIS A 601 23.59 -13.21 27.09
CA HIS A 601 23.34 -14.15 28.17
C HIS A 601 22.58 -13.42 29.30
N PRO A 602 21.66 -14.07 30.02
CA PRO A 602 21.02 -13.44 31.18
C PRO A 602 22.01 -13.31 32.35
N GLY A 603 21.96 -12.17 33.06
CA GLY A 603 22.87 -11.88 34.16
C GLY A 603 22.54 -10.55 34.85
N GLY A 604 23.01 -10.37 36.08
CA GLY A 604 22.77 -9.16 36.87
C GLY A 604 23.52 -7.92 36.39
N GLU A 605 24.59 -8.12 35.63
CA GLU A 605 25.42 -7.09 35.02
C GLU A 605 24.82 -6.46 33.75
N VAL A 606 23.81 -7.11 33.17
CA VAL A 606 23.20 -6.72 31.90
C VAL A 606 22.29 -5.51 32.09
N ASP A 607 22.23 -4.60 31.12
CA ASP A 607 21.26 -3.50 31.15
C ASP A 607 19.82 -4.05 31.20
N PRO A 608 18.98 -3.64 32.15
CA PRO A 608 17.61 -4.15 32.31
C PRO A 608 16.67 -3.80 31.14
N GLY A 609 17.09 -2.93 30.21
CA GLY A 609 16.39 -2.64 28.96
C GLY A 609 16.61 -3.66 27.84
N LEU A 610 17.37 -4.73 28.10
CA LEU A 610 17.55 -5.86 27.19
C LEU A 610 16.63 -7.03 27.56
N LEU A 611 16.06 -7.71 26.56
CA LEU A 611 15.27 -8.93 26.76
C LEU A 611 16.20 -10.09 27.15
N GLN A 612 16.00 -10.62 28.35
CA GLN A 612 16.85 -11.64 28.97
C GLN A 612 16.14 -12.99 29.02
N PHE A 613 16.76 -14.00 28.42
CA PHE A 613 16.29 -15.39 28.41
C PHE A 613 17.47 -16.33 28.16
N ARG A 614 17.39 -17.57 28.66
CA ARG A 614 18.36 -18.61 28.32
C ARG A 614 18.00 -19.20 26.97
N ARG A 615 18.89 -19.11 25.98
CA ARG A 615 18.64 -19.62 24.63
C ARG A 615 18.67 -21.15 24.63
N LEU A 616 17.67 -21.78 24.02
CA LEU A 616 17.76 -23.20 23.68
C LEU A 616 18.84 -23.41 22.62
N PRO A 617 19.63 -24.50 22.70
CA PRO A 617 20.52 -24.87 21.62
C PRO A 617 19.71 -25.13 20.34
N PRO A 618 20.24 -24.77 19.15
CA PRO A 618 19.54 -24.99 17.89
C PRO A 618 19.32 -26.49 17.68
N ALA A 619 18.06 -26.93 17.79
CA ALA A 619 17.67 -28.28 17.40
C ALA A 619 17.45 -28.32 15.87
N PRO A 620 17.70 -29.47 15.21
CA PRO A 620 17.35 -29.62 13.81
C PRO A 620 15.84 -29.36 13.64
N LEU A 621 15.53 -28.40 12.78
CA LEU A 621 14.15 -28.05 12.44
C LEU A 621 13.47 -29.31 11.89
N THR A 622 12.54 -29.87 12.64
CA THR A 622 11.51 -30.70 12.00
C THR A 622 10.70 -29.72 11.16
N GLU A 623 10.57 -29.98 9.86
CA GLU A 623 9.69 -29.23 8.97
C GLU A 623 8.26 -29.32 9.52
N LYS A 624 7.90 -28.41 10.42
CA LYS A 624 6.51 -28.14 10.72
C LYS A 624 6.04 -27.27 9.58
N ASP A 625 5.12 -27.81 8.78
CA ASP A 625 4.35 -27.08 7.78
C ASP A 625 3.78 -25.82 8.46
N ASP A 626 4.49 -24.71 8.30
CA ASP A 626 4.22 -23.45 9.02
C ASP A 626 3.00 -22.71 8.48
N ASN A 627 2.24 -23.35 7.60
CA ASN A 627 1.09 -22.77 6.95
C ASN A 627 -0.01 -23.82 6.86
N VAL A 628 -1.21 -23.37 7.24
CA VAL A 628 -2.51 -24.04 7.16
C VAL A 628 -2.95 -24.67 8.49
N VAL A 629 -4.06 -24.13 9.01
CA VAL A 629 -4.96 -24.82 9.94
C VAL A 629 -5.54 -26.03 9.20
N LYS A 630 -4.76 -27.11 9.10
CA LYS A 630 -5.23 -28.40 8.57
C LYS A 630 -6.13 -29.04 9.64
N THR A 631 -6.92 -30.03 9.24
CA THR A 631 -7.46 -30.99 10.21
C THR A 631 -6.27 -31.64 10.92
N SER A 632 -5.95 -31.18 12.12
CA SER A 632 -4.88 -31.76 12.93
C SER A 632 -5.32 -33.18 13.32
N PHE A 633 -4.59 -34.17 12.86
CA PHE A 633 -4.69 -35.52 13.39
C PHE A 633 -3.95 -35.55 14.74
N ASP A 634 -4.43 -36.35 15.68
CA ASP A 634 -3.69 -36.60 16.92
C ASP A 634 -2.38 -37.32 16.57
N ASP A 635 -1.23 -36.71 16.86
CA ASP A 635 0.10 -37.23 16.51
C ASP A 635 0.37 -38.64 17.08
N ARG A 636 -0.37 -39.05 18.13
CA ARG A 636 -0.20 -40.38 18.74
C ARG A 636 -1.02 -41.49 18.08
N ASN A 637 -2.25 -41.18 17.67
CA ASN A 637 -3.24 -42.20 17.24
C ASN A 637 -3.79 -41.96 15.83
N ASN A 638 -3.38 -40.89 15.16
CA ASN A 638 -3.88 -40.45 13.86
C ASN A 638 -5.41 -40.25 13.84
N TRP A 639 -6.01 -39.93 14.99
CA TRP A 639 -7.44 -39.70 15.11
C TRP A 639 -7.80 -38.28 14.68
N ARG A 640 -8.87 -38.15 13.90
CA ARG A 640 -9.37 -36.85 13.44
C ARG A 640 -9.90 -36.04 14.63
N ARG A 641 -9.29 -34.88 14.91
CA ARG A 641 -9.85 -33.92 15.87
C ARG A 641 -10.91 -33.06 15.19
N GLY A 642 -12.10 -32.98 15.79
CA GLY A 642 -13.19 -32.14 15.30
C GLY A 642 -12.99 -30.66 15.66
N MET A 643 -13.55 -29.74 14.86
CA MET A 643 -13.43 -28.30 15.14
C MET A 643 -14.08 -27.89 16.46
N SER A 644 -15.24 -28.46 16.79
CA SER A 644 -15.95 -28.16 18.04
C SER A 644 -15.18 -28.58 19.30
N SER A 645 -14.40 -29.67 19.23
CA SER A 645 -13.57 -30.09 20.36
C SER A 645 -12.35 -29.19 20.53
N ARG A 646 -11.85 -28.56 19.45
CA ARG A 646 -10.73 -27.61 19.52
C ARG A 646 -11.08 -26.38 20.37
N ALA A 647 -12.29 -25.86 20.26
CA ALA A 647 -12.73 -24.72 21.07
C ALA A 647 -12.66 -24.95 22.60
N ILE A 648 -12.74 -26.21 23.05
CA ILE A 648 -12.74 -26.55 24.49
C ILE A 648 -11.39 -27.08 24.96
N TYR A 649 -10.77 -27.99 24.19
CA TYR A 649 -9.60 -28.76 24.63
C TYR A 649 -8.27 -28.28 24.05
N SER A 650 -8.28 -27.25 23.22
CA SER A 650 -7.07 -26.69 22.59
C SER A 650 -6.72 -25.33 23.19
N ASP A 651 -5.58 -24.77 22.78
CA ASP A 651 -5.17 -23.42 23.17
C ASP A 651 -5.97 -22.32 22.44
N GLU A 652 -5.60 -21.06 22.65
CA GLU A 652 -6.26 -19.90 22.04
C GLU A 652 -6.20 -19.88 20.50
N PHE A 653 -5.32 -20.68 19.88
CA PHE A 653 -5.13 -20.81 18.43
C PHE A 653 -5.70 -22.14 17.89
N GLY A 654 -6.32 -22.95 18.75
CA GLY A 654 -6.86 -24.25 18.38
C GLY A 654 -5.81 -25.36 18.30
N ASP A 655 -4.58 -25.15 18.75
CA ASP A 655 -3.52 -26.16 18.77
C ASP A 655 -3.58 -27.02 20.03
N VAL A 656 -3.03 -28.25 19.93
CA VAL A 656 -2.97 -29.16 21.08
C VAL A 656 -2.20 -28.45 22.19
N LYS A 657 -2.84 -28.25 23.35
CA LYS A 657 -2.12 -27.87 24.56
C LYS A 657 -1.06 -28.93 24.78
N GLN A 658 0.21 -28.59 24.53
CA GLN A 658 1.31 -29.43 24.98
C GLN A 658 1.07 -29.63 26.47
N ALA A 659 0.92 -30.90 26.89
CA ALA A 659 0.76 -31.22 28.30
C ALA A 659 1.86 -30.46 29.01
N ALA A 660 1.50 -29.52 29.88
CA ALA A 660 2.45 -28.64 30.54
C ALA A 660 3.57 -29.54 31.06
N ASP A 661 4.77 -29.41 30.47
CA ASP A 661 5.91 -30.21 30.88
C ASP A 661 5.95 -30.14 32.39
N SER A 662 5.82 -31.33 32.97
CA SER A 662 5.60 -31.61 34.37
C SER A 662 6.62 -30.85 35.20
N ALA A 663 6.27 -29.66 35.71
CA ALA A 663 6.99 -28.93 36.76
C ALA A 663 8.52 -28.75 36.59
N GLU A 664 9.12 -29.00 35.43
CA GLU A 664 10.53 -28.76 35.17
C GLU A 664 10.68 -27.39 34.51
N GLN A 665 11.42 -26.51 35.19
CA GLN A 665 11.79 -25.19 34.68
C GLN A 665 12.44 -25.37 33.30
N PRO A 666 12.02 -24.63 32.26
CA PRO A 666 12.59 -24.79 30.93
C PRO A 666 14.09 -24.46 30.98
N VAL A 667 14.93 -25.44 30.61
CA VAL A 667 16.39 -25.29 30.55
C VAL A 667 16.80 -24.12 29.63
N GLY A 668 15.92 -23.76 28.67
CA GLY A 668 15.96 -22.53 27.90
C GLY A 668 14.66 -22.29 27.13
N VAL A 669 14.57 -21.17 26.40
CA VAL A 669 13.44 -20.76 25.57
C VAL A 669 13.93 -20.26 24.19
N THR A 670 13.10 -20.36 23.15
CA THR A 670 13.39 -19.78 21.82
C THR A 670 13.23 -18.26 21.84
N ALA A 671 13.95 -17.53 20.99
CA ALA A 671 13.84 -16.07 20.93
C ALA A 671 12.40 -15.60 20.64
N GLU A 672 11.69 -16.30 19.75
CA GLU A 672 10.29 -15.99 19.43
C GLU A 672 9.37 -16.12 20.65
N LYS A 673 9.55 -17.17 21.45
CA LYS A 673 8.74 -17.39 22.66
C LYS A 673 9.07 -16.39 23.75
N ALA A 674 10.34 -16.01 23.91
CA ALA A 674 10.74 -14.94 24.83
C ALA A 674 10.12 -13.59 24.44
N CYS A 675 10.13 -13.24 23.16
CA CYS A 675 9.46 -12.02 22.65
C CYS A 675 7.95 -12.07 22.91
N THR A 676 7.33 -13.21 22.66
CA THR A 676 5.90 -13.45 22.93
C THR A 676 5.56 -13.22 24.41
N ASN A 677 6.36 -13.78 25.31
CA ASN A 677 6.19 -13.62 26.75
C ASN A 677 6.36 -12.16 27.18
N PHE A 678 7.34 -11.44 26.62
CA PHE A 678 7.54 -10.02 26.88
C PHE A 678 6.34 -9.16 26.47
N VAL A 679 5.83 -9.29 25.24
CA VAL A 679 4.69 -8.49 24.76
C VAL A 679 3.44 -8.77 25.59
N ARG A 680 3.18 -10.06 25.89
CA ARG A 680 2.10 -10.46 26.80
C ARG A 680 2.32 -9.85 28.20
N ALA A 681 3.53 -9.93 28.75
CA ALA A 681 3.83 -9.36 30.06
C ALA A 681 3.65 -7.84 30.11
N LEU A 682 4.01 -7.12 29.05
CA LEU A 682 3.79 -5.68 28.94
C LEU A 682 2.30 -5.34 28.95
N MET A 683 1.48 -6.06 28.19
CA MET A 683 0.02 -5.89 28.20
C MET A 683 -0.57 -6.13 29.60
N GLY A 684 -0.13 -7.19 30.28
CA GLY A 684 -0.54 -7.47 31.66
C GLY A 684 -0.09 -6.40 32.65
N ALA A 685 1.12 -5.86 32.49
CA ALA A 685 1.65 -4.79 33.34
C ALA A 685 0.88 -3.48 33.17
N ILE A 686 0.55 -3.09 31.93
CA ILE A 686 -0.28 -1.90 31.63
C ILE A 686 -1.66 -2.06 32.29
N TYR A 687 -2.28 -3.23 32.16
CA TYR A 687 -3.58 -3.48 32.79
C TYR A 687 -3.55 -3.36 34.32
N LEU A 688 -2.50 -3.89 34.97
CA LEU A 688 -2.38 -3.83 36.44
C LEU A 688 -2.13 -2.41 36.97
N HIS A 689 -1.33 -1.60 36.26
CA HIS A 689 -0.93 -0.27 36.72
C HIS A 689 -1.83 0.87 36.25
N ALA A 690 -2.36 0.79 35.02
CA ALA A 690 -3.15 1.85 34.39
C ALA A 690 -4.62 1.46 34.20
N GLY A 691 -4.99 0.21 34.53
CA GLY A 691 -6.34 -0.29 34.44
C GLY A 691 -6.76 -0.66 33.01
N ARG A 692 -8.03 -1.06 32.90
CA ARG A 692 -8.65 -1.55 31.68
C ARG A 692 -8.67 -0.55 30.51
N PRO A 693 -9.04 0.74 30.70
CA PRO A 693 -9.12 1.68 29.58
C PRO A 693 -7.77 1.89 28.88
N ALA A 694 -6.70 2.01 29.65
CA ALA A 694 -5.34 2.17 29.12
C ALA A 694 -4.87 0.92 28.36
N ALA A 695 -5.15 -0.27 28.89
CA ALA A 695 -4.83 -1.53 28.21
C ALA A 695 -5.57 -1.66 26.87
N LYS A 696 -6.87 -1.32 26.83
CA LYS A 696 -7.68 -1.35 25.61
C LYS A 696 -7.20 -0.35 24.56
N GLN A 697 -6.85 0.87 24.98
CA GLN A 697 -6.24 1.87 24.11
C GLN A 697 -4.91 1.36 23.53
N PHE A 698 -4.05 0.79 24.38
CA PHE A 698 -2.78 0.21 23.96
C PHE A 698 -2.98 -0.93 22.95
N TYR A 699 -3.98 -1.79 23.18
CA TYR A 699 -4.36 -2.86 22.25
C TYR A 699 -4.80 -2.31 20.89
N HIS A 700 -5.68 -1.30 20.90
CA HIS A 700 -6.17 -0.65 19.68
C HIS A 700 -5.02 -0.06 18.85
N ASP A 701 -4.08 0.62 19.52
CA ASP A 701 -3.00 1.33 18.85
C ASP A 701 -1.93 0.41 18.25
N HIS A 702 -1.62 -0.73 18.89
CA HIS A 702 -0.51 -1.60 18.48
C HIS A 702 -0.93 -2.90 17.78
N PHE A 703 -2.11 -3.44 18.07
CA PHE A 703 -2.56 -4.74 17.58
C PHE A 703 -3.70 -4.60 16.57
N MET A 704 -4.75 -3.85 16.90
CA MET A 704 -5.89 -3.62 16.01
C MET A 704 -5.52 -2.79 14.78
N SER A 705 -4.52 -1.92 14.89
CA SER A 705 -3.99 -1.10 13.78
C SER A 705 -3.26 -1.91 12.69
N ARG A 706 -2.96 -3.20 12.94
CA ARG A 706 -2.32 -4.08 11.96
C ARG A 706 -3.33 -4.53 10.91
N GLN A 707 -2.97 -4.42 9.64
CA GLN A 707 -3.81 -4.86 8.53
C GLN A 707 -3.60 -6.35 8.27
N LEU A 708 -4.69 -7.11 8.35
CA LEU A 708 -4.73 -8.53 7.99
C LEU A 708 -5.74 -8.75 6.87
N ASN A 709 -5.29 -9.35 5.77
CA ASN A 709 -6.20 -9.73 4.69
C ASN A 709 -6.98 -11.01 5.07
N MET A 710 -8.15 -10.85 5.67
CA MET A 710 -9.00 -11.98 6.07
C MET A 710 -9.35 -12.91 4.90
N ALA A 711 -9.44 -12.38 3.67
CA ALA A 711 -9.77 -13.17 2.50
C ALA A 711 -8.68 -14.19 2.10
N SER A 712 -7.43 -13.99 2.50
CA SER A 712 -6.33 -14.93 2.20
C SER A 712 -6.27 -16.13 3.16
N LEU A 713 -6.98 -16.06 4.29
CA LEU A 713 -7.01 -17.14 5.29
C LEU A 713 -7.96 -18.29 4.92
N PHE A 714 -8.82 -18.10 3.91
CA PHE A 714 -9.78 -19.10 3.50
C PHE A 714 -9.18 -20.16 2.58
N GLN A 715 -9.46 -21.42 2.89
CA GLN A 715 -9.19 -22.56 2.02
C GLN A 715 -10.47 -23.38 1.82
N PHE A 716 -10.99 -23.41 0.60
CA PHE A 716 -12.19 -24.17 0.25
C PHE A 716 -11.81 -25.46 -0.48
N ARG A 717 -12.39 -26.58 -0.05
CA ARG A 717 -12.18 -27.87 -0.71
C ARG A 717 -13.19 -28.09 -1.85
N HIS A 718 -14.47 -27.80 -1.61
CA HIS A 718 -15.56 -28.03 -2.57
C HIS A 718 -16.55 -26.86 -2.62
N PRO A 719 -16.12 -25.66 -3.05
CA PRO A 719 -16.88 -24.42 -2.89
C PRO A 719 -18.26 -24.42 -3.57
N THR A 720 -18.44 -25.16 -4.67
CA THR A 720 -19.74 -25.26 -5.34
C THR A 720 -20.77 -26.04 -4.52
N LYS A 721 -20.35 -27.09 -3.81
CA LYS A 721 -21.21 -27.86 -2.90
C LYS A 721 -21.53 -27.05 -1.66
N ASP A 722 -20.52 -26.39 -1.09
CA ASP A 722 -20.67 -25.52 0.08
C ASP A 722 -21.69 -24.41 -0.23
N LEU A 723 -21.57 -23.74 -1.38
CA LEU A 723 -22.51 -22.70 -1.81
C LEU A 723 -23.93 -23.25 -2.06
N SER A 724 -24.07 -24.43 -2.65
CA SER A 724 -25.38 -25.05 -2.85
C SER A 724 -26.07 -25.36 -1.51
N ARG A 725 -25.32 -25.81 -0.50
CA ARG A 725 -25.87 -26.04 0.84
C ARG A 725 -26.18 -24.74 1.56
N LEU A 726 -25.38 -23.69 1.36
CA LEU A 726 -25.68 -22.36 1.87
C LEU A 726 -27.03 -21.87 1.33
N CYS A 727 -27.21 -21.91 0.00
CA CYS A 727 -28.47 -21.49 -0.61
C CYS A 727 -29.65 -22.31 -0.08
N ALA A 728 -29.50 -23.63 0.07
CA ALA A 728 -30.55 -24.48 0.62
C ALA A 728 -30.87 -24.15 2.09
N ARG A 729 -29.85 -23.84 2.91
CA ARG A 729 -30.01 -23.48 4.32
C ARG A 729 -30.73 -22.15 4.50
N GLU A 730 -30.37 -21.14 3.69
CA GLU A 730 -30.95 -19.79 3.76
C GLU A 730 -32.28 -19.68 2.99
N GLY A 731 -32.75 -20.75 2.33
CA GLY A 731 -33.98 -20.74 1.54
C GLY A 731 -33.87 -20.01 0.20
N PHE A 732 -32.65 -19.81 -0.31
CA PHE A 732 -32.40 -19.25 -1.63
C PHE A 732 -32.64 -20.26 -2.75
N GLN A 733 -32.83 -19.77 -3.97
CA GLN A 733 -32.87 -20.64 -5.14
C GLN A 733 -31.51 -21.32 -5.35
N SER A 734 -31.52 -22.50 -5.96
CA SER A 734 -30.28 -23.22 -6.23
C SER A 734 -29.33 -22.37 -7.09
N PRO A 735 -28.03 -22.29 -6.74
CA PRO A 735 -27.09 -21.43 -7.43
C PRO A 735 -26.81 -21.97 -8.85
N ILE A 736 -26.95 -21.11 -9.85
CA ILE A 736 -26.69 -21.42 -11.26
C ILE A 736 -25.54 -20.56 -11.76
N ALA A 737 -24.51 -21.19 -12.31
CA ALA A 737 -23.39 -20.50 -12.95
C ALA A 737 -23.75 -20.11 -14.39
N ARG A 738 -23.58 -18.83 -14.75
CA ARG A 738 -23.81 -18.27 -16.08
C ARG A 738 -22.55 -17.57 -16.58
N ILE A 739 -22.25 -17.71 -17.87
CA ILE A 739 -21.14 -16.96 -18.50
C ILE A 739 -21.63 -15.51 -18.67
N ILE A 740 -20.89 -14.56 -18.10
CA ILE A 740 -21.15 -13.12 -18.25
C ILE A 740 -20.48 -12.62 -19.52
N SER A 741 -19.20 -12.97 -19.69
CA SER A 741 -18.42 -12.65 -20.88
C SER A 741 -17.32 -13.69 -21.09
N GLU A 742 -16.85 -13.79 -22.33
CA GLU A 742 -15.72 -14.64 -22.67
C GLU A 742 -14.90 -14.02 -23.79
N THR A 743 -13.59 -14.27 -23.76
CA THR A 743 -12.67 -13.87 -24.82
C THR A 743 -11.62 -14.95 -25.04
N GLY A 744 -11.16 -15.09 -26.28
CA GLY A 744 -10.06 -16.00 -26.62
C GLY A 744 -10.34 -17.47 -26.38
N ARG A 745 -11.59 -17.96 -26.42
CA ARG A 745 -11.98 -19.37 -26.10
C ARG A 745 -11.09 -20.44 -26.74
N ARG A 746 -10.58 -20.21 -27.96
CA ARG A 746 -9.71 -21.13 -28.70
C ARG A 746 -8.23 -20.69 -28.72
N SER A 747 -7.81 -19.86 -27.78
CA SER A 747 -6.42 -19.44 -27.59
C SER A 747 -5.76 -20.28 -26.50
N ARG A 748 -4.45 -20.11 -26.32
CA ARG A 748 -3.69 -20.70 -25.19
C ARG A 748 -4.08 -20.07 -23.84
N HIS A 749 -4.57 -18.84 -23.86
CA HIS A 749 -4.92 -18.04 -22.68
C HIS A 749 -6.34 -17.49 -22.83
N PRO A 750 -7.37 -18.35 -22.84
CA PRO A 750 -8.76 -17.91 -22.83
C PRO A 750 -9.08 -17.24 -21.49
N VAL A 751 -10.05 -16.33 -21.49
CA VAL A 751 -10.58 -15.73 -20.27
C VAL A 751 -12.09 -15.88 -20.27
N PHE A 752 -12.60 -16.61 -19.28
CA PHE A 752 -14.03 -16.78 -19.03
C PHE A 752 -14.40 -16.04 -17.76
N ILE A 753 -15.39 -15.14 -17.84
CA ILE A 753 -15.98 -14.47 -16.69
C ILE A 753 -17.32 -15.13 -16.41
N VAL A 754 -17.43 -15.78 -15.25
CA VAL A 754 -18.61 -16.53 -14.82
C VAL A 754 -19.21 -15.85 -13.58
N GLY A 755 -20.52 -15.64 -13.61
CA GLY A 755 -21.30 -15.22 -12.45
C GLY A 755 -22.12 -16.38 -11.89
N VAL A 756 -22.19 -16.52 -10.58
CA VAL A 756 -23.10 -17.45 -9.91
C VAL A 756 -24.32 -16.68 -9.44
N TYR A 757 -25.51 -17.12 -9.84
CA TYR A 757 -26.78 -16.46 -9.57
C TYR A 757 -27.71 -17.37 -8.76
N SER A 758 -28.44 -16.79 -7.81
CA SER A 758 -29.62 -17.42 -7.22
C SER A 758 -30.86 -16.68 -7.73
N GLY A 759 -31.57 -17.28 -8.68
CA GLY A 759 -32.63 -16.61 -9.42
C GLY A 759 -32.08 -15.48 -10.29
N ASN A 760 -32.34 -14.23 -9.87
CA ASN A 760 -31.88 -13.01 -10.53
C ASN A 760 -30.69 -12.35 -9.83
N ASP A 761 -30.42 -12.72 -8.57
CA ASP A 761 -29.39 -12.07 -7.76
C ASP A 761 -28.02 -12.70 -8.04
N LYS A 762 -27.03 -11.87 -8.38
CA LYS A 762 -25.64 -12.29 -8.56
C LYS A 762 -24.98 -12.44 -7.19
N LEU A 763 -24.66 -13.67 -6.81
CA LEU A 763 -24.02 -13.99 -5.54
C LEU A 763 -22.50 -13.79 -5.58
N GLY A 764 -21.88 -14.07 -6.73
CA GLY A 764 -20.43 -13.97 -6.90
C GLY A 764 -20.01 -14.02 -8.36
N GLU A 765 -18.79 -13.56 -8.63
CA GLU A 765 -18.20 -13.49 -9.96
C GLU A 765 -16.76 -13.97 -9.91
N GLY A 766 -16.31 -14.65 -10.95
CA GLY A 766 -14.96 -15.17 -11.05
C GLY A 766 -14.49 -15.28 -12.50
N ALA A 767 -13.27 -14.81 -12.75
CA ALA A 767 -12.58 -14.98 -14.01
C ALA A 767 -11.63 -16.18 -13.95
N GLY A 768 -11.55 -16.99 -15.00
CA GLY A 768 -10.65 -18.15 -15.07
C GLY A 768 -10.24 -18.50 -16.49
N ALA A 769 -9.16 -19.27 -16.63
CA ALA A 769 -8.67 -19.78 -17.92
C ALA A 769 -9.44 -21.03 -18.38
N SER A 770 -10.31 -21.57 -17.54
CA SER A 770 -11.29 -22.58 -17.93
C SER A 770 -12.66 -22.25 -17.35
N LEU A 771 -13.73 -22.77 -17.96
CA LEU A 771 -15.09 -22.61 -17.45
C LEU A 771 -15.25 -23.17 -16.03
N ASP A 772 -14.59 -24.29 -15.73
CA ASP A 772 -14.65 -24.90 -14.39
C ASP A 772 -13.85 -24.11 -13.36
N GLU A 773 -12.72 -23.54 -13.75
CA GLU A 773 -11.95 -22.63 -12.89
C GLU A 773 -12.72 -21.35 -12.60
N ALA A 774 -13.27 -20.70 -13.64
CA ALA A 774 -14.08 -19.49 -13.49
C ALA A 774 -15.29 -19.75 -12.58
N ARG A 775 -16.00 -20.88 -12.78
CA ARG A 775 -17.11 -21.33 -11.92
C ARG A 775 -16.66 -21.52 -10.47
N THR A 776 -15.53 -22.18 -10.26
CA THR A 776 -14.99 -22.43 -8.91
C THR A 776 -14.61 -21.13 -8.22
N ARG A 777 -13.94 -20.20 -8.92
CA ARG A 777 -13.57 -18.87 -8.41
C ARG A 777 -14.82 -18.03 -8.09
N ALA A 778 -15.84 -18.08 -8.94
CA ALA A 778 -17.11 -17.37 -8.71
C ALA A 778 -17.84 -17.91 -7.46
N ALA A 779 -17.84 -19.23 -7.25
CA ALA A 779 -18.39 -19.83 -6.04
C ALA A 779 -17.59 -19.45 -4.78
N VAL A 780 -16.26 -19.44 -4.87
CA VAL A 780 -15.38 -18.96 -3.77
C VAL A 780 -15.65 -17.49 -3.46
N ALA A 781 -15.83 -16.63 -4.48
CA ALA A 781 -16.16 -15.22 -4.29
C ALA A 781 -17.51 -15.05 -3.57
N ALA A 782 -18.53 -15.83 -3.94
CA ALA A 782 -19.82 -15.83 -3.26
C ALA A 782 -19.71 -16.25 -1.78
N LEU A 783 -18.96 -17.32 -1.49
CA LEU A 783 -18.73 -17.77 -0.11
C LEU A 783 -17.93 -16.75 0.71
N LYS A 784 -16.88 -16.15 0.13
CA LYS A 784 -16.13 -15.08 0.79
C LYS A 784 -17.02 -13.87 1.06
N GLY A 785 -17.88 -13.48 0.11
CA GLY A 785 -18.86 -12.41 0.31
C GLY A 785 -19.84 -12.70 1.44
N TRP A 786 -20.25 -13.96 1.63
CA TRP A 786 -21.08 -14.38 2.76
C TRP A 786 -20.33 -14.28 4.09
N TYR A 787 -19.12 -14.85 4.17
CA TYR A 787 -18.36 -14.98 5.41
C TYR A 787 -17.66 -13.69 5.86
N LEU A 788 -17.24 -12.85 4.92
CA LEU A 788 -16.58 -11.56 5.19
C LEU A 788 -17.58 -10.40 5.33
N TYR A 789 -18.86 -10.70 5.51
CA TYR A 789 -19.85 -9.70 5.87
C TYR A 789 -19.40 -8.97 7.15
N SER A 790 -19.39 -7.63 7.09
CA SER A 790 -19.07 -6.76 8.21
C SER A 790 -20.19 -5.74 8.41
N PRO A 791 -20.67 -5.54 9.65
CA PRO A 791 -21.63 -4.47 9.96
C PRO A 791 -20.98 -3.09 9.82
N LEU A 792 -21.79 -2.07 9.48
CA LEU A 792 -21.32 -0.68 9.35
C LEU A 792 -21.01 -0.01 10.70
N HIS A 793 -21.76 -0.38 11.74
CA HIS A 793 -21.56 0.11 13.09
C HIS A 793 -21.02 -1.03 13.94
N LEU A 794 -19.70 -1.06 14.12
CA LEU A 794 -19.04 -1.98 15.03
C LEU A 794 -19.10 -1.41 16.45
N ARG A 795 -19.57 -2.23 17.39
CA ARG A 795 -19.47 -1.93 18.81
C ARG A 795 -19.02 -3.17 19.55
N LEU A 796 -17.95 -3.06 20.33
CA LEU A 796 -17.40 -4.22 21.04
C LEU A 796 -18.14 -4.46 22.37
N PRO A 797 -18.38 -5.72 22.78
CA PRO A 797 -18.96 -6.03 24.08
C PRO A 797 -18.23 -5.38 25.25
N SER A 798 -16.90 -5.35 25.23
CA SER A 798 -16.08 -4.72 26.27
C SER A 798 -16.31 -3.21 26.45
N GLU A 799 -16.87 -2.50 25.46
CA GLU A 799 -17.23 -1.08 25.60
C GLU A 799 -18.41 -0.85 26.53
N MET A 800 -19.21 -1.88 26.82
CA MET A 800 -20.36 -1.77 27.74
C MET A 800 -19.93 -1.65 29.20
N GLU A 801 -18.68 -1.97 29.50
CA GLU A 801 -18.11 -1.92 30.84
C GLU A 801 -17.54 -0.52 31.18
N GLU A 802 -17.48 0.39 30.20
CA GLU A 802 -16.97 1.75 30.37
C GLU A 802 -18.02 2.67 31.04
N PRO A 803 -17.59 3.62 31.89
CA PRO A 803 -18.51 4.54 32.55
C PRO A 803 -19.22 5.43 31.52
N GLY A 804 -20.56 5.43 31.51
CA GLY A 804 -21.35 6.20 30.56
C GLY A 804 -21.51 5.55 29.19
N ALA A 805 -21.28 4.24 29.08
CA ALA A 805 -21.49 3.49 27.85
C ALA A 805 -22.91 3.71 27.28
N LYS A 806 -22.98 3.94 25.96
CA LYS A 806 -24.26 4.01 25.22
C LYS A 806 -25.02 2.69 25.36
N GLN A 807 -26.33 2.68 25.08
CA GLN A 807 -27.13 1.45 25.10
C GLN A 807 -26.59 0.39 24.11
N TRP A 808 -26.51 -0.87 24.54
CA TRP A 808 -26.01 -1.98 23.72
C TRP A 808 -26.84 -2.16 22.44
N SER A 809 -26.15 -2.31 21.32
CA SER A 809 -26.74 -2.71 20.03
C SER A 809 -26.46 -4.19 19.77
N PRO A 810 -27.49 -5.03 19.58
CA PRO A 810 -27.27 -6.45 19.28
C PRO A 810 -26.40 -6.65 18.04
N ILE A 811 -25.39 -7.52 18.16
CA ILE A 811 -24.55 -7.96 17.05
C ILE A 811 -25.21 -9.18 16.39
N ILE A 812 -25.02 -9.33 15.08
CA ILE A 812 -25.45 -10.54 14.35
C ILE A 812 -24.70 -11.75 14.91
N VAL A 813 -25.45 -12.81 15.22
CA VAL A 813 -24.90 -14.11 15.59
C VAL A 813 -25.27 -15.09 14.49
N ASP A 814 -24.27 -15.63 13.79
CA ASP A 814 -24.51 -16.60 12.73
C ASP A 814 -24.92 -17.96 13.29
N THR A 815 -25.60 -18.75 12.46
CA THR A 815 -25.99 -20.14 12.75
C THR A 815 -24.83 -21.13 12.65
N GLY A 816 -23.63 -20.63 12.34
CA GLY A 816 -22.39 -21.38 12.24
C GLY A 816 -22.04 -21.81 10.82
N ASP A 817 -20.95 -22.57 10.72
CA ASP A 817 -20.36 -22.99 9.46
C ASP A 817 -21.25 -23.93 8.65
N ILE A 818 -21.10 -23.87 7.33
CA ILE A 818 -21.76 -24.81 6.42
C ILE A 818 -21.03 -26.15 6.53
N VAL A 819 -21.73 -27.17 7.04
CA VAL A 819 -21.18 -28.52 7.11
C VAL A 819 -21.57 -29.30 5.86
N VAL A 820 -20.55 -29.66 5.06
CA VAL A 820 -20.69 -30.47 3.84
C VAL A 820 -20.35 -31.95 4.07
#